data_AF-A0A2V8F470-F1
#
_entry.id   AF-A0A2V8F470-F1
#
_cell.length_a   1.000
_cell.length_b   1.000
_cell.length_c   1.000
_cell.angle_alpha   90.00
_cell.angle_beta   90.00
_cell.angle_gamma   90.00
#
_symmetry.space_group_name_H-M   'P 1'
#
loop_
_entity.id
_entity.type
_entity.pdbx_description
1 polymer ?
#
loop_
_entity_poly.entity_id
_entity_poly.type
_entity_poly.pdbx_seq_one_letter_code
_entity_poly.pdbx_strand_id
1 'polypeptide(L)'
;QSGPDDLVIEYCAGLGDALVSGRVDPYRLVVSRTTLSVQTATSPDAGTAGIDSTASFAPEQVVELSRLSLRLEAQLGAAQDIEWAIDQDGVLWILQTRPITTSTGGDGDPNRRPDVLWSNANVNENFPRAISPLLYSIAEAGYYHYFRNLGLAFGVSRRRLRAMDRRLAGVIGVHGARMYYNLTNIHAVLRMAPFGERLAAAFNQFVGVDETASQPPDALSWHTRRGRLTQAAELLRIAAQTAWQFLFLRRRVRSFERAADRFAARVGPECLVGRTLGELVDDLRGFVDIRCHRWTNASLADTAAMVCYALLQRALASEDDRALHNRLLRGLPGVPSSIPPLRLWALSRTIRSDVSLRGLFDGEPADVLSAIRHDNRFAPFRRDLDLFLAEWGFRSSAELMLTEPSFQEDPRPVIDLLKGYAAMEGEPPEAAIARQAATRRAETWRLFGGLARRTPLRAIYVAFLLPCTQRAVVYRERVRLKQALLYTRCRAIALAIGDELVRRSVITHRDDVFMLTVQEVSDLADGRSMFPYHAADLITLRRRDHDRLAAMRPPDTVRLPEGCYLPLEGHVAAARFESPPDDAAIMIGTSACGGSITAPAAVLADVREARHLRRGDVLVTRQTDPGWAPVFCLISGLVIERGGMLSHGAIIAREFGLPCVVGIKDATRRIAHGALVTVDGDRGICSIAVPLAS
;
A
#
# COMPACT_ATOMS: atom_id res chain seq x y z
N GLN A 1 26.16 -28.30 14.21
CA GLN A 1 24.88 -27.59 14.41
C GLN A 1 24.87 -27.18 15.88
N SER A 2 24.99 -25.90 16.17
CA SER A 2 24.97 -25.36 17.55
C SER A 2 23.55 -25.43 18.10
N GLY A 3 23.39 -25.91 19.33
CA GLY A 3 22.10 -25.85 20.03
C GLY A 3 21.76 -24.40 20.43
N PRO A 4 20.49 -24.11 20.73
CA PRO A 4 20.06 -22.77 21.15
C PRO A 4 20.62 -22.29 22.51
N ASP A 5 21.39 -23.13 23.22
CA ASP A 5 21.96 -22.86 24.55
C ASP A 5 23.50 -22.85 24.60
N ASP A 6 24.21 -22.91 23.46
CA ASP A 6 25.68 -22.95 23.44
C ASP A 6 26.32 -21.54 23.29
N LEU A 7 27.52 -21.36 23.86
CA LEU A 7 28.35 -20.18 23.64
C LEU A 7 29.15 -20.35 22.34
N VAL A 8 29.21 -19.31 21.51
CA VAL A 8 30.02 -19.30 20.29
C VAL A 8 31.15 -18.30 20.48
N ILE A 9 32.39 -18.75 20.30
CA ILE A 9 33.58 -17.91 20.38
C ILE A 9 34.29 -17.94 19.03
N GLU A 10 34.52 -16.77 18.45
CA GLU A 10 35.30 -16.59 17.23
C GLU A 10 36.57 -15.80 17.56
N TYR A 11 37.71 -16.24 17.05
CA TYR A 11 39.00 -15.61 17.31
C TYR A 11 39.97 -15.69 16.12
N CYS A 12 40.90 -14.73 16.06
CA CYS A 12 42.01 -14.69 15.11
C CYS A 12 43.24 -14.06 15.76
N ALA A 13 44.44 -14.30 15.22
CA ALA A 13 45.64 -13.59 15.65
C ALA A 13 45.67 -12.15 15.11
N GLY A 14 46.16 -11.21 15.92
CA GLY A 14 46.29 -9.80 15.54
C GLY A 14 45.07 -8.94 15.89
N LEU A 15 44.98 -7.76 15.29
CA LEU A 15 43.90 -6.80 15.54
C LEU A 15 42.56 -7.26 14.91
N GLY A 16 41.45 -7.02 15.62
CA GLY A 16 40.10 -7.41 15.21
C GLY A 16 39.59 -6.77 13.91
N ASP A 17 40.24 -5.71 13.41
CA ASP A 17 39.87 -5.02 12.16
C ASP A 17 39.84 -5.97 10.95
N ALA A 18 40.74 -6.97 10.92
CA ALA A 18 40.79 -7.95 9.85
C ALA A 18 39.58 -8.91 9.86
N LEU A 19 39.06 -9.22 11.06
CA LEU A 19 37.86 -10.06 11.26
C LEU A 19 36.59 -9.28 10.92
N VAL A 20 36.47 -8.04 11.41
CA VAL A 20 35.31 -7.17 11.16
C VAL A 20 35.20 -6.77 9.68
N SER A 21 36.33 -6.67 8.97
CA SER A 21 36.35 -6.37 7.52
C SER A 21 36.16 -7.59 6.61
N GLY A 22 36.02 -8.80 7.18
CA GLY A 22 35.80 -10.05 6.42
C GLY A 22 37.00 -10.48 5.57
N ARG A 23 38.22 -10.02 5.92
CA ARG A 23 39.45 -10.34 5.19
C ARG A 23 40.12 -11.64 5.66
N VAL A 24 39.74 -12.13 6.83
CA VAL A 24 40.27 -13.34 7.47
C VAL A 24 39.11 -14.16 8.01
N ASP A 25 39.13 -15.47 7.80
CA ASP A 25 38.18 -16.38 8.43
C ASP A 25 38.63 -16.68 9.87
N PRO A 26 37.73 -16.60 10.87
CA PRO A 26 38.08 -16.88 12.26
C PRO A 26 38.21 -18.37 12.52
N TYR A 27 38.97 -18.70 13.57
CA TYR A 27 38.74 -19.95 14.30
C TYR A 27 37.44 -19.84 15.07
N ARG A 28 36.61 -20.90 15.01
CA ARG A 28 35.31 -20.92 15.67
C ARG A 28 35.23 -22.06 16.67
N LEU A 29 34.88 -21.72 17.91
CA LEU A 29 34.63 -22.67 18.99
C LEU A 29 33.15 -22.62 19.39
N VAL A 30 32.55 -23.79 19.57
CA VAL A 30 31.25 -23.96 20.22
C VAL A 30 31.51 -24.52 21.61
N VAL A 31 31.10 -23.81 22.66
CA VAL A 31 31.37 -24.14 24.06
C VAL A 31 30.06 -24.40 24.78
N SER A 32 30.00 -25.49 25.53
CA SER A 32 28.82 -25.81 26.34
C SER A 32 28.64 -24.79 27.46
N ARG A 33 27.44 -24.24 27.58
CA ARG A 33 27.09 -23.30 28.65
C ARG A 33 27.10 -23.91 30.06
N THR A 34 26.88 -25.22 30.19
CA THR A 34 26.83 -25.92 31.49
C THR A 34 28.19 -26.42 31.94
N THR A 35 28.95 -27.04 31.03
CA THR A 35 30.25 -27.66 31.37
C THR A 35 31.44 -26.75 31.05
N LEU A 36 31.24 -25.66 30.31
CA LEU A 36 32.28 -24.76 29.80
C LEU A 36 33.37 -25.47 28.97
N SER A 37 33.06 -26.65 28.44
CA SER A 37 33.95 -27.44 27.59
C SER A 37 33.67 -27.16 26.11
N VAL A 38 34.73 -27.09 25.30
CA VAL A 38 34.63 -27.00 23.84
C VAL A 38 33.96 -28.26 23.30
N GLN A 39 32.84 -28.10 22.61
CA GLN A 39 32.10 -29.18 21.95
C GLN A 39 32.53 -29.35 20.49
N THR A 40 32.85 -28.26 19.80
CA THR A 40 33.29 -28.28 18.40
C THR A 40 34.27 -27.15 18.15
N ALA A 41 35.33 -27.45 17.40
CA ALA A 41 36.31 -26.47 16.94
C ALA A 41 36.42 -26.56 15.41
N THR A 42 36.32 -25.41 14.74
CA THR A 42 36.45 -25.29 13.29
C THR A 42 37.62 -24.35 12.99
N SER A 43 38.55 -24.81 12.14
CA SER A 43 39.67 -24.02 11.65
C SER A 43 39.32 -23.30 10.33
N PRO A 44 39.92 -22.13 10.05
CA PRO A 44 39.73 -21.42 8.78
C PRO A 44 40.30 -22.20 7.58
N ASP A 45 39.82 -21.87 6.37
CA ASP A 45 40.29 -22.46 5.12
C ASP A 45 41.73 -22.02 4.80
N ALA A 46 42.53 -22.92 4.20
CA ALA A 46 43.96 -22.71 3.99
C ALA A 46 44.33 -21.49 3.11
N GLY A 47 43.37 -20.94 2.36
CA GLY A 47 43.55 -19.76 1.50
C GLY A 47 43.26 -18.41 2.16
N THR A 48 42.69 -18.39 3.37
CA THR A 48 42.24 -17.19 4.11
C THR A 48 42.82 -17.10 5.53
N ALA A 49 43.71 -18.03 5.89
CA ALA A 49 44.41 -18.02 7.17
C ALA A 49 45.32 -16.78 7.33
N GLY A 50 45.21 -16.09 8.47
CA GLY A 50 46.06 -14.96 8.81
C GLY A 50 47.56 -15.31 8.86
N ILE A 51 48.41 -14.28 8.86
CA ILE A 51 49.87 -14.34 8.66
C ILE A 51 50.62 -15.20 9.71
N ASP A 52 49.99 -15.52 10.86
CA ASP A 52 50.50 -16.46 11.87
C ASP A 52 49.45 -17.53 12.23
N SER A 53 49.63 -18.74 11.71
CA SER A 53 48.72 -19.90 11.93
C SER A 53 48.95 -20.63 13.26
N THR A 54 49.69 -20.03 14.20
CA THR A 54 50.05 -20.62 15.50
C THR A 54 49.26 -20.01 16.68
N ALA A 55 48.16 -19.31 16.40
CA ALA A 55 47.29 -18.70 17.41
C ALA A 55 46.83 -19.74 18.46
N SER A 56 47.51 -19.77 19.60
CA SER A 56 47.17 -20.65 20.72
C SER A 56 46.14 -19.93 21.58
N PHE A 57 44.87 -20.28 21.42
CA PHE A 57 43.83 -19.88 22.37
C PHE A 57 43.70 -21.00 23.41
N ALA A 58 44.31 -20.78 24.57
CA ALA A 58 44.47 -21.83 25.57
C ALA A 58 43.09 -22.25 26.15
N PRO A 59 42.89 -23.53 26.49
CA PRO A 59 41.62 -23.99 27.09
C PRO A 59 41.22 -23.21 28.35
N GLU A 60 42.19 -22.73 29.12
CA GLU A 60 41.98 -21.90 30.32
C GLU A 60 41.34 -20.55 29.98
N GLN A 61 41.79 -19.91 28.89
CA GLN A 61 41.26 -18.63 28.40
C GLN A 61 39.85 -18.78 27.82
N VAL A 62 39.56 -19.92 27.17
CA VAL A 62 38.20 -20.26 26.71
C VAL A 62 37.21 -20.28 27.90
N VAL A 63 37.61 -20.93 28.99
CA VAL A 63 36.80 -21.03 30.21
C VAL A 63 36.65 -19.67 30.89
N GLU A 64 37.71 -18.88 30.96
CA GLU A 64 37.68 -17.52 31.52
C GLU A 64 36.71 -16.61 30.76
N LEU A 65 36.85 -16.53 29.43
CA LEU A 65 35.96 -15.74 28.58
C LEU A 65 34.50 -16.21 28.68
N SER A 66 34.27 -17.52 28.71
CA SER A 66 32.93 -18.08 28.85
C SER A 66 32.29 -17.70 30.19
N ARG A 67 33.04 -17.73 31.30
CA ARG A 67 32.55 -17.27 32.61
C ARG A 67 32.23 -15.77 32.61
N LEU A 68 33.08 -14.98 31.97
CA LEU A 68 32.89 -13.53 31.87
C LEU A 68 31.64 -13.19 31.06
N SER A 69 31.43 -13.86 29.92
CA SER A 69 30.23 -13.73 29.08
C SER A 69 28.96 -14.03 29.87
N LEU A 70 28.92 -15.14 30.61
CA LEU A 70 27.74 -15.52 31.41
C LEU A 70 27.47 -14.55 32.56
N ARG A 71 28.52 -13.99 33.16
CA ARG A 71 28.38 -12.92 34.17
C ARG A 71 27.81 -11.64 33.56
N LEU A 72 28.29 -11.23 32.39
CA LEU A 72 27.80 -10.03 31.69
C LEU A 72 26.33 -10.20 31.29
N GLU A 73 25.96 -11.37 30.76
CA GLU A 73 24.55 -11.70 30.48
C GLU A 73 23.67 -11.61 31.74
N ALA A 74 24.11 -12.18 32.86
CA ALA A 74 23.35 -12.12 34.11
C ALA A 74 23.20 -10.70 34.66
N GLN A 75 24.21 -9.85 34.50
CA GLN A 75 24.18 -8.45 34.97
C GLN A 75 23.37 -7.53 34.04
N LEU A 76 23.42 -7.77 32.73
CA LEU A 76 22.78 -6.93 31.71
C LEU A 76 21.38 -7.43 31.33
N GLY A 77 20.97 -8.61 31.79
CA GLY A 77 19.61 -9.14 31.67
C GLY A 77 19.23 -9.66 30.29
N ALA A 78 20.20 -9.81 29.38
CA ALA A 78 20.01 -10.35 28.04
C ALA A 78 21.32 -10.97 27.52
N ALA A 79 21.22 -11.92 26.57
CA ALA A 79 22.38 -12.47 25.89
C ALA A 79 23.21 -11.36 25.21
N GLN A 80 24.53 -11.45 25.32
CA GLN A 80 25.46 -10.41 24.86
C GLN A 80 26.27 -10.89 23.66
N ASP A 81 26.45 -9.99 22.70
CA ASP A 81 27.47 -10.05 21.67
C ASP A 81 28.66 -9.21 22.16
N ILE A 82 29.82 -9.84 22.30
CA ILE A 82 30.97 -9.32 23.05
C ILE A 82 32.19 -9.30 22.15
N GLU A 83 32.78 -8.11 21.99
CA GLU A 83 34.09 -7.94 21.35
C GLU A 83 35.17 -7.90 22.44
N TRP A 84 36.22 -8.69 22.26
CA TRP A 84 37.27 -8.91 23.26
C TRP A 84 38.64 -9.03 22.59
N ALA A 85 39.69 -8.83 23.37
CA ALA A 85 41.08 -9.04 22.95
C ALA A 85 41.90 -9.66 24.09
N ILE A 86 42.95 -10.38 23.74
CA ILE A 86 43.97 -10.86 24.69
C ILE A 86 45.28 -10.18 24.31
N ASP A 87 45.91 -9.51 25.28
CA ASP A 87 47.19 -8.84 25.05
C ASP A 87 48.38 -9.81 25.12
N GLN A 88 49.59 -9.28 24.91
CA GLN A 88 50.82 -10.09 24.91
C GLN A 88 51.15 -10.70 26.28
N ASP A 89 50.61 -10.13 27.36
CA ASP A 89 50.77 -10.63 28.73
C ASP A 89 49.69 -11.68 29.08
N GLY A 90 48.80 -12.00 28.13
CA GLY A 90 47.74 -12.99 28.30
C GLY A 90 46.49 -12.45 29.01
N VAL A 91 46.38 -11.14 29.21
CA VAL A 91 45.25 -10.50 29.91
C VAL A 91 44.06 -10.35 28.95
N LEU A 92 42.88 -10.79 29.41
CA LEU A 92 41.62 -10.65 28.69
C LEU A 92 41.01 -9.26 28.89
N TRP A 93 40.76 -8.56 27.78
CA TRP A 93 40.10 -7.25 27.73
C TRP A 93 38.75 -7.35 27.03
N ILE A 94 37.72 -6.73 27.59
CA ILE A 94 36.44 -6.49 26.91
C ILE A 94 36.49 -5.12 26.25
N LEU A 95 36.29 -5.08 24.94
CA LEU A 95 36.34 -3.86 24.13
C LEU A 95 34.94 -3.29 23.91
N GLN A 96 33.95 -4.15 23.68
CA GLN A 96 32.56 -3.76 23.47
C GLN A 96 31.61 -4.88 23.92
N THR A 97 30.43 -4.49 24.40
CA THR A 97 29.31 -5.41 24.66
C THR A 97 28.03 -4.81 24.13
N ARG A 98 27.20 -5.61 23.47
CA ARG A 98 25.87 -5.21 22.97
C ARG A 98 24.86 -6.36 23.13
N PRO A 99 23.57 -6.09 23.41
CA PRO A 99 22.58 -7.15 23.50
C PRO A 99 22.37 -7.82 22.13
N ILE A 100 22.28 -9.15 22.10
CA ILE A 100 21.89 -9.91 20.90
C ILE A 100 20.40 -9.65 20.65
N THR A 101 20.10 -8.94 19.56
CA THR A 101 18.72 -8.56 19.18
C THR A 101 18.11 -9.50 18.14
N THR A 102 18.88 -10.46 17.62
CA THR A 102 18.37 -11.51 16.74
C THR A 102 17.66 -12.58 17.57
N SER A 103 16.33 -12.66 17.43
CA SER A 103 15.46 -13.64 18.09
C SER A 103 15.90 -15.08 17.83
N THR A 104 16.69 -15.65 18.74
CA THR A 104 16.91 -17.11 18.89
C THR A 104 16.09 -17.69 20.05
N GLY A 105 14.96 -17.09 20.40
CA GLY A 105 14.00 -17.73 21.31
C GLY A 105 13.26 -18.85 20.60
N GLY A 106 13.37 -20.09 21.09
CA GLY A 106 12.43 -21.15 20.73
C GLY A 106 11.01 -20.85 21.24
N ASP A 107 10.02 -21.63 20.81
CA ASP A 107 8.59 -21.53 21.15
C ASP A 107 8.24 -21.72 22.65
N GLY A 108 9.23 -21.69 23.56
CA GLY A 108 9.09 -22.09 24.97
C GLY A 108 9.15 -20.98 26.02
N ASP A 109 9.45 -19.72 25.68
CA ASP A 109 9.50 -18.62 26.67
C ASP A 109 8.07 -18.12 27.01
N PRO A 110 7.59 -18.31 28.26
CA PRO A 110 6.26 -17.86 28.68
C PRO A 110 6.10 -16.33 28.71
N ASN A 111 7.19 -15.56 28.70
CA ASN A 111 7.16 -14.10 28.63
C ASN A 111 7.31 -13.55 27.20
N ARG A 112 7.55 -14.40 26.20
CA ARG A 112 7.64 -13.97 24.82
C ARG A 112 6.28 -13.52 24.31
N ARG A 113 6.21 -12.25 23.90
CA ARG A 113 5.01 -11.72 23.26
C ARG A 113 4.84 -12.37 21.89
N PRO A 114 3.60 -12.70 21.49
CA PRO A 114 3.36 -13.28 20.18
C PRO A 114 3.79 -12.31 19.09
N ASP A 115 4.40 -12.85 18.03
CA ASP A 115 4.80 -12.06 16.88
C ASP A 115 3.56 -11.62 16.07
N VAL A 116 3.54 -10.34 15.72
CA VAL A 116 2.51 -9.69 14.92
C VAL A 116 3.06 -9.45 13.52
N LEU A 117 2.34 -9.92 12.51
CA LEU A 117 2.66 -9.70 11.12
C LEU A 117 2.03 -8.40 10.64
N TRP A 118 2.87 -7.43 10.32
CA TRP A 118 2.49 -6.15 9.75
C TRP A 118 2.82 -6.13 8.26
N SER A 119 1.91 -5.64 7.42
CA SER A 119 2.19 -5.42 6.00
C SER A 119 1.58 -4.12 5.49
N ASN A 120 2.35 -3.37 4.71
CA ASN A 120 1.90 -2.15 4.05
C ASN A 120 1.43 -2.38 2.60
N ALA A 121 1.30 -3.64 2.18
CA ALA A 121 0.77 -4.01 0.87
C ALA A 121 -0.68 -3.52 0.69
N ASN A 122 -0.98 -2.95 -0.48
CA ASN A 122 -2.27 -2.35 -0.87
C ASN A 122 -2.82 -1.20 0.01
N VAL A 123 -2.53 -1.15 1.31
CA VAL A 123 -2.85 0.02 2.15
C VAL A 123 -2.08 1.27 1.69
N ASN A 124 -0.85 1.08 1.22
CA ASN A 124 -0.06 2.15 0.61
C ASN A 124 -0.63 2.65 -0.73
N GLU A 125 -1.45 1.87 -1.47
CA GLU A 125 -2.16 2.37 -2.67
C GLU A 125 -3.08 3.53 -2.28
N ASN A 126 -3.72 3.41 -1.11
CA ASN A 126 -4.63 4.41 -0.56
C ASN A 126 -3.88 5.53 0.19
N PHE A 127 -2.83 5.16 0.94
CA PHE A 127 -2.09 6.07 1.83
C PHE A 127 -0.58 6.00 1.53
N PRO A 128 -0.14 6.53 0.38
CA PRO A 128 1.21 6.33 -0.16
C PRO A 128 2.31 7.15 0.53
N ARG A 129 1.96 8.04 1.46
CA ARG A 129 2.86 9.01 2.12
C ARG A 129 2.83 8.83 3.63
N ALA A 130 3.59 9.65 4.35
CA ALA A 130 3.54 9.68 5.81
C ALA A 130 2.15 10.15 6.28
N ILE A 131 1.51 9.39 7.17
CA ILE A 131 0.15 9.64 7.63
C ILE A 131 0.12 10.64 8.78
N SER A 132 -0.78 11.62 8.72
CA SER A 132 -0.97 12.60 9.78
C SER A 132 -1.86 12.05 10.92
N PRO A 133 -1.74 12.58 12.16
CA PRO A 133 -2.62 12.21 13.27
C PRO A 133 -4.11 12.33 12.97
N LEU A 134 -4.53 13.40 12.27
CA LEU A 134 -5.94 13.58 11.89
C LEU A 134 -6.42 12.43 11.01
N LEU A 135 -5.67 12.17 9.94
CA LEU A 135 -6.00 11.13 8.97
C LEU A 135 -5.95 9.74 9.59
N TYR A 136 -4.97 9.46 10.45
CA TYR A 136 -4.87 8.18 11.12
C TYR A 136 -6.06 7.94 12.06
N SER A 137 -6.49 8.94 12.85
CA SER A 137 -7.66 8.79 13.73
C SER A 137 -8.96 8.51 12.96
N ILE A 138 -9.11 9.10 11.77
CA ILE A 138 -10.21 8.79 10.83
C ILE A 138 -10.09 7.37 10.30
N ALA A 139 -8.89 6.96 9.88
CA ALA A 139 -8.64 5.64 9.32
C ALA A 139 -8.87 4.54 10.37
N GLU A 140 -8.38 4.71 11.59
CA GLU A 140 -8.52 3.78 12.71
C GLU A 140 -10.00 3.49 13.01
N ALA A 141 -10.80 4.52 13.26
CA ALA A 141 -12.23 4.39 13.45
C ALA A 141 -12.92 3.77 12.21
N GLY A 142 -12.53 4.24 11.02
CA GLY A 142 -13.10 3.78 9.76
C GLY A 142 -12.84 2.31 9.46
N TYR A 143 -11.65 1.78 9.75
CA TYR A 143 -11.29 0.38 9.51
C TYR A 143 -11.89 -0.55 10.58
N TYR A 144 -11.92 -0.14 11.85
CA TYR A 144 -12.67 -0.84 12.90
C TYR A 144 -14.13 -1.07 12.47
N HIS A 145 -14.82 0.01 12.08
CA HIS A 145 -16.21 -0.07 11.67
C HIS A 145 -16.41 -0.80 10.34
N TYR A 146 -15.44 -0.71 9.41
CA TYR A 146 -15.46 -1.44 8.14
C TYR A 146 -15.62 -2.94 8.37
N PHE A 147 -14.69 -3.56 9.12
CA PHE A 147 -14.72 -5.02 9.35
C PHE A 147 -15.91 -5.43 10.22
N ARG A 148 -16.20 -4.65 11.27
CA ARG A 148 -17.31 -4.92 12.18
C ARG A 148 -18.67 -4.90 11.47
N ASN A 149 -18.93 -3.87 10.67
CA ASN A 149 -20.22 -3.71 10.00
C ASN A 149 -20.37 -4.68 8.83
N LEU A 150 -19.28 -5.03 8.15
CA LEU A 150 -19.28 -6.09 7.15
C LEU A 150 -19.61 -7.45 7.78
N GLY A 151 -19.01 -7.75 8.93
CA GLY A 151 -19.36 -8.90 9.76
C GLY A 151 -20.87 -8.93 10.07
N LEU A 152 -21.45 -7.82 10.54
CA LEU A 152 -22.89 -7.72 10.79
C LEU A 152 -23.72 -7.93 9.51
N ALA A 153 -23.30 -7.35 8.39
CA ALA A 153 -24.03 -7.42 7.11
C ALA A 153 -24.11 -8.84 6.55
N PHE A 154 -23.07 -9.66 6.76
CA PHE A 154 -23.04 -11.07 6.39
C PHE A 154 -23.59 -11.98 7.48
N GLY A 155 -23.98 -11.44 8.63
CA GLY A 155 -24.60 -12.22 9.69
C GLY A 155 -23.63 -12.81 10.68
N VAL A 156 -22.48 -12.23 10.95
CA VAL A 156 -21.74 -12.55 12.17
C VAL A 156 -22.51 -11.99 13.38
N SER A 157 -22.67 -12.79 14.45
CA SER A 157 -23.42 -12.36 15.62
C SER A 157 -22.74 -11.19 16.36
N ARG A 158 -23.52 -10.27 16.92
CA ARG A 158 -23.02 -9.15 17.76
C ARG A 158 -22.16 -9.63 18.93
N ARG A 159 -22.49 -10.78 19.52
CA ARG A 159 -21.70 -11.39 20.60
C ARG A 159 -20.29 -11.78 20.13
N ARG A 160 -20.16 -12.40 18.96
CA ARG A 160 -18.85 -12.79 18.40
C ARG A 160 -18.01 -11.57 18.04
N LEU A 161 -18.63 -10.54 17.44
CA LEU A 161 -17.94 -9.30 17.11
C LEU A 161 -17.43 -8.58 18.37
N ARG A 162 -18.24 -8.50 19.44
CA ARG A 162 -17.81 -7.96 20.73
C ARG A 162 -16.66 -8.73 21.36
N ALA A 163 -16.62 -10.05 21.19
CA ALA A 163 -15.50 -10.85 21.69
C ALA A 163 -14.21 -10.64 20.88
N MET A 164 -14.30 -10.09 19.66
CA MET A 164 -13.16 -9.77 18.80
C MET A 164 -12.84 -8.27 18.76
N ASP A 165 -13.39 -7.48 19.69
CA ASP A 165 -13.33 -6.02 19.64
C ASP A 165 -11.89 -5.47 19.66
N ARG A 166 -11.04 -6.02 20.54
CA ARG A 166 -9.60 -5.71 20.59
C ARG A 166 -8.91 -5.94 19.24
N ARG A 167 -9.24 -7.05 18.57
CA ARG A 167 -8.64 -7.43 17.27
C ARG A 167 -9.19 -6.56 16.14
N LEU A 168 -10.49 -6.23 16.18
CA LEU A 168 -11.11 -5.29 15.25
C LEU A 168 -10.54 -3.88 15.38
N ALA A 169 -10.21 -3.43 16.60
CA ALA A 169 -9.63 -2.12 16.83
C ALA A 169 -8.19 -2.04 16.28
N GLY A 170 -7.41 -3.11 16.45
CA GLY A 170 -6.02 -3.19 15.99
C GLY A 170 -5.83 -3.73 14.58
N VAL A 171 -6.79 -3.59 13.64
CA VAL A 171 -6.63 -4.11 12.25
C VAL A 171 -5.62 -3.31 11.43
N ILE A 172 -5.32 -2.08 11.84
CA ILE A 172 -4.28 -1.23 11.26
C ILE A 172 -3.35 -0.70 12.36
N GLY A 173 -2.20 -0.19 11.96
CA GLY A 173 -1.20 0.45 12.83
C GLY A 173 -0.26 1.33 12.02
N VAL A 174 0.67 2.02 12.70
CA VAL A 174 1.64 2.93 12.08
C VAL A 174 3.06 2.53 12.46
N HIS A 175 3.94 2.44 11.46
CA HIS A 175 5.38 2.26 11.65
C HIS A 175 6.13 3.17 10.67
N GLY A 176 7.11 3.95 11.16
CA GLY A 176 7.83 4.93 10.32
C GLY A 176 6.91 5.96 9.67
N ALA A 177 5.89 6.42 10.41
CA ALA A 177 4.80 7.26 9.89
C ALA A 177 4.03 6.67 8.69
N ARG A 178 4.18 5.38 8.35
CA ARG A 178 3.42 4.71 7.29
C ARG A 178 2.37 3.78 7.89
N MET A 179 1.25 3.66 7.20
CA MET A 179 0.16 2.79 7.64
C MET A 179 0.42 1.33 7.25
N TYR A 180 0.16 0.42 8.18
CA TYR A 180 0.27 -1.03 7.99
C TYR A 180 -1.04 -1.71 8.35
N TYR A 181 -1.38 -2.76 7.61
CA TYR A 181 -2.33 -3.76 8.06
C TYR A 181 -1.69 -4.65 9.11
N ASN A 182 -2.42 -4.89 10.19
CA ASN A 182 -2.12 -5.97 11.13
C ASN A 182 -2.73 -7.26 10.58
N LEU A 183 -1.95 -8.03 9.82
CA LEU A 183 -2.44 -9.25 9.19
C LEU A 183 -2.80 -10.32 10.22
N THR A 184 -2.10 -10.37 11.35
CA THR A 184 -2.45 -11.25 12.47
C THR A 184 -3.89 -11.00 12.95
N ASN A 185 -4.28 -9.74 13.16
CA ASN A 185 -5.62 -9.38 13.59
C ASN A 185 -6.65 -9.54 12.47
N ILE A 186 -6.34 -9.14 11.24
CA ILE A 186 -7.26 -9.30 10.10
C ILE A 186 -7.56 -10.77 9.84
N HIS A 187 -6.54 -11.65 9.81
CA HIS A 187 -6.72 -13.09 9.64
C HIS A 187 -7.56 -13.68 10.77
N ALA A 188 -7.32 -13.28 12.03
CA ALA A 188 -8.16 -13.68 13.16
C ALA A 188 -9.64 -13.27 12.98
N VAL A 189 -9.89 -12.03 12.54
CA VAL A 189 -11.24 -11.53 12.25
C VAL A 189 -11.88 -12.31 11.10
N LEU A 190 -11.16 -12.65 10.03
CA LEU A 190 -11.70 -13.43 8.92
C LEU A 190 -11.97 -14.89 9.31
N ARG A 191 -11.12 -15.49 10.15
CA ARG A 191 -11.25 -16.86 10.70
C ARG A 191 -12.44 -17.05 11.65
N MET A 192 -13.06 -15.95 12.12
CA MET A 192 -14.27 -15.99 12.93
C MET A 192 -15.54 -16.36 12.12
N ALA A 193 -15.46 -16.29 10.78
CA ALA A 193 -16.54 -16.59 9.84
C ALA A 193 -16.40 -18.01 9.24
N PRO A 194 -17.48 -18.60 8.70
CA PRO A 194 -17.39 -19.89 8.02
C PRO A 194 -16.45 -19.79 6.81
N PHE A 195 -15.67 -20.84 6.56
CA PHE A 195 -14.63 -20.87 5.53
C PHE A 195 -13.53 -19.80 5.71
N GLY A 196 -13.28 -19.37 6.96
CA GLY A 196 -12.38 -18.28 7.28
C GLY A 196 -10.95 -18.40 6.72
N GLU A 197 -10.37 -19.60 6.64
CA GLU A 197 -9.06 -19.80 5.98
C GLU A 197 -9.10 -19.42 4.50
N ARG A 198 -10.19 -19.75 3.79
CA ARG A 198 -10.36 -19.36 2.38
C ARG A 198 -10.55 -17.86 2.23
N LEU A 199 -11.22 -17.23 3.19
CA LEU A 199 -11.37 -15.77 3.21
C LEU A 199 -10.03 -15.08 3.47
N ALA A 200 -9.21 -15.60 4.39
CA ALA A 200 -7.86 -15.10 4.65
C ALA A 200 -6.96 -15.25 3.40
N ALA A 201 -6.98 -16.41 2.74
CA ALA A 201 -6.25 -16.62 1.49
C ALA A 201 -6.71 -15.69 0.36
N ALA A 202 -8.03 -15.52 0.18
CA ALA A 202 -8.57 -14.59 -0.81
C ALA A 202 -8.21 -13.14 -0.49
N PHE A 203 -8.18 -12.76 0.79
CA PHE A 203 -7.73 -11.44 1.23
C PHE A 203 -6.25 -11.23 0.93
N ASN A 204 -5.40 -12.21 1.21
CA ASN A 204 -3.96 -12.17 0.89
C ASN A 204 -3.72 -11.98 -0.60
N GLN A 205 -4.42 -12.73 -1.46
CA GLN A 205 -4.36 -12.56 -2.92
C GLN A 205 -4.87 -11.17 -3.35
N PHE A 206 -5.90 -10.64 -2.69
CA PHE A 206 -6.46 -9.34 -2.99
C PHE A 206 -5.52 -8.18 -2.60
N VAL A 207 -4.85 -8.29 -1.46
CA VAL A 207 -3.91 -7.29 -0.93
C VAL A 207 -2.52 -7.43 -1.56
N GLY A 208 -2.18 -8.62 -2.06
CA GLY A 208 -0.87 -8.92 -2.63
C GLY A 208 0.18 -9.27 -1.58
N VAL A 209 -0.19 -10.10 -0.59
CA VAL A 209 0.73 -10.59 0.45
C VAL A 209 0.84 -12.10 0.37
N ASP A 210 2.08 -12.59 0.32
CA ASP A 210 2.36 -14.04 0.24
C ASP A 210 2.39 -14.73 1.61
N GLU A 211 2.63 -13.97 2.69
CA GLU A 211 2.68 -14.50 4.05
C GLU A 211 1.29 -14.64 4.69
N THR A 212 1.10 -15.74 5.42
CA THR A 212 -0.08 -15.98 6.26
C THR A 212 0.30 -15.91 7.72
N ALA A 213 -0.45 -15.16 8.52
CA ALA A 213 -0.20 -15.06 9.96
C ALA A 213 -0.76 -16.29 10.69
N SER A 214 -0.01 -16.76 11.68
CA SER A 214 -0.49 -17.77 12.64
C SER A 214 -1.68 -17.24 13.43
N GLN A 215 -2.58 -18.14 13.83
CA GLN A 215 -3.75 -17.74 14.61
C GLN A 215 -3.34 -17.38 16.05
N PRO A 216 -3.73 -16.21 16.57
CA PRO A 216 -3.48 -15.85 17.96
C PRO A 216 -4.15 -16.86 18.93
N PRO A 217 -3.54 -17.18 20.07
CA PRO A 217 -4.10 -18.15 21.03
C PRO A 217 -5.49 -17.76 21.58
N ASP A 218 -5.75 -16.46 21.70
CA ASP A 218 -7.01 -15.87 22.17
C ASP A 218 -8.05 -15.65 21.06
N ALA A 219 -7.71 -15.90 19.79
CA ALA A 219 -8.58 -15.66 18.66
C ALA A 219 -9.68 -16.74 18.54
N LEU A 220 -10.93 -16.29 18.44
CA LEU A 220 -12.06 -17.19 18.19
C LEU A 220 -11.99 -17.77 16.77
N SER A 221 -12.04 -19.10 16.66
CA SER A 221 -12.30 -19.76 15.38
C SER A 221 -13.78 -20.06 15.20
N TRP A 222 -14.26 -20.14 13.95
CA TRP A 222 -15.61 -20.59 13.63
C TRP A 222 -15.99 -21.92 14.32
N HIS A 223 -15.03 -22.85 14.43
CA HIS A 223 -15.22 -24.18 14.99
C HIS A 223 -15.24 -24.21 16.52
N THR A 224 -14.94 -23.10 17.19
CA THR A 224 -14.79 -23.07 18.64
C THR A 224 -16.17 -23.23 19.34
N ARG A 225 -16.31 -24.32 20.13
CA ARG A 225 -17.37 -24.56 21.14
C ARG A 225 -18.84 -24.41 20.65
N ARG A 226 -19.27 -25.16 19.62
CA ARG A 226 -20.69 -25.24 19.24
C ARG A 226 -21.11 -26.61 18.71
N GLY A 227 -22.35 -27.01 19.01
CA GLY A 227 -22.97 -28.22 18.45
C GLY A 227 -23.31 -28.06 16.96
N ARG A 228 -23.26 -29.15 16.20
CA ARG A 228 -23.44 -29.17 14.73
C ARG A 228 -24.69 -28.44 14.23
N LEU A 229 -25.82 -28.56 14.95
CA LEU A 229 -27.08 -27.88 14.60
C LEU A 229 -26.96 -26.36 14.64
N THR A 230 -26.29 -25.81 15.66
CA THR A 230 -26.10 -24.35 15.78
C THR A 230 -25.16 -23.80 14.69
N GLN A 231 -24.15 -24.59 14.29
CA GLN A 231 -23.28 -24.24 13.17
C GLN A 231 -24.03 -24.26 11.83
N ALA A 232 -24.89 -25.26 11.60
CA ALA A 232 -25.71 -25.34 10.40
C ALA A 232 -26.71 -24.17 10.31
N ALA A 233 -27.41 -23.85 11.40
CA ALA A 233 -28.31 -22.70 11.45
C ALA A 233 -27.58 -21.37 11.22
N GLU A 234 -26.37 -21.23 11.79
CA GLU A 234 -25.55 -20.04 11.57
C GLU A 234 -25.06 -19.93 10.12
N LEU A 235 -24.66 -21.04 9.50
CA LEU A 235 -24.26 -21.10 8.10
C LEU A 235 -25.42 -20.72 7.17
N LEU A 236 -26.62 -21.27 7.39
CA LEU A 236 -27.81 -20.94 6.62
C LEU A 236 -28.15 -19.45 6.72
N ARG A 237 -28.07 -18.87 7.92
CA ARG A 237 -28.31 -17.45 8.14
C ARG A 237 -27.27 -16.58 7.41
N ILE A 238 -25.99 -16.93 7.49
CA ILE A 238 -24.92 -16.22 6.78
C ILE A 238 -25.11 -16.32 5.27
N ALA A 239 -25.46 -17.50 4.75
CA ALA A 239 -25.71 -17.71 3.33
C ALA A 239 -26.92 -16.88 2.84
N ALA A 240 -28.04 -16.92 3.57
CA ALA A 240 -29.23 -16.14 3.24
C ALA A 240 -28.96 -14.64 3.26
N GLN A 241 -28.25 -14.14 4.27
CA GLN A 241 -27.89 -12.72 4.35
C GLN A 241 -26.92 -12.32 3.25
N THR A 242 -25.90 -13.13 2.96
CA THR A 242 -24.96 -12.87 1.86
C THR A 242 -25.67 -12.79 0.51
N ALA A 243 -26.56 -13.75 0.23
CA ALA A 243 -27.38 -13.74 -0.99
C ALA A 243 -28.26 -12.48 -1.07
N TRP A 244 -28.87 -12.08 0.04
CA TRP A 244 -29.65 -10.85 0.14
C TRP A 244 -28.80 -9.59 -0.12
N GLN A 245 -27.59 -9.51 0.44
CA GLN A 245 -26.69 -8.38 0.21
C GLN A 245 -26.34 -8.23 -1.28
N PHE A 246 -25.98 -9.34 -1.93
CA PHE A 246 -25.56 -9.32 -3.32
C PHE A 246 -26.72 -9.14 -4.31
N LEU A 247 -27.91 -9.65 -4.00
CA LEU A 247 -29.11 -9.42 -4.82
C LEU A 247 -29.45 -7.93 -4.94
N PHE A 248 -29.28 -7.18 -3.84
CA PHE A 248 -29.58 -5.74 -3.79
C PHE A 248 -28.34 -4.83 -3.92
N LEU A 249 -27.18 -5.38 -4.31
CA LEU A 249 -25.92 -4.64 -4.38
C LEU A 249 -26.04 -3.34 -5.18
N ARG A 250 -26.67 -3.38 -6.36
CA ARG A 250 -26.90 -2.19 -7.20
C ARG A 250 -27.64 -1.07 -6.47
N ARG A 251 -28.68 -1.40 -5.69
CA ARG A 251 -29.46 -0.41 -4.93
C ARG A 251 -28.63 0.17 -3.78
N ARG A 252 -27.82 -0.67 -3.12
CA ARG A 252 -26.92 -0.27 -2.03
C ARG A 252 -25.84 0.69 -2.49
N VAL A 253 -25.15 0.37 -3.59
CA VAL A 253 -24.13 1.26 -4.18
C VAL A 253 -24.74 2.60 -4.56
N ARG A 254 -25.91 2.62 -5.22
CA ARG A 254 -26.62 3.88 -5.53
C ARG A 254 -27.02 4.67 -4.30
N SER A 255 -27.41 4.00 -3.22
CA SER A 255 -27.74 4.66 -1.95
C SER A 255 -26.50 5.34 -1.35
N PHE A 256 -25.36 4.66 -1.36
CA PHE A 256 -24.09 5.21 -0.93
C PHE A 256 -23.65 6.41 -1.79
N GLU A 257 -23.69 6.28 -3.12
CA GLU A 257 -23.33 7.37 -4.04
C GLU A 257 -24.17 8.62 -3.77
N ARG A 258 -25.50 8.48 -3.65
CA ARG A 258 -26.39 9.60 -3.33
C ARG A 258 -26.08 10.23 -1.97
N ALA A 259 -25.71 9.43 -0.98
CA ALA A 259 -25.33 9.94 0.34
C ALA A 259 -24.02 10.72 0.26
N ALA A 260 -23.03 10.20 -0.48
CA ALA A 260 -21.76 10.87 -0.71
C ALA A 260 -21.93 12.18 -1.49
N ASP A 261 -22.74 12.16 -2.54
CA ASP A 261 -23.01 13.34 -3.38
C ASP A 261 -23.74 14.43 -2.62
N ARG A 262 -24.76 14.08 -1.81
CA ARG A 262 -25.44 15.05 -0.95
C ARG A 262 -24.50 15.68 0.08
N PHE A 263 -23.63 14.87 0.69
CA PHE A 263 -22.64 15.39 1.63
C PHE A 263 -21.67 16.33 0.91
N ALA A 264 -21.08 15.89 -0.20
CA ALA A 264 -20.10 16.66 -0.95
C ALA A 264 -20.64 17.98 -1.52
N ALA A 265 -21.92 18.02 -1.89
CA ALA A 265 -22.60 19.25 -2.34
C ALA A 265 -22.83 20.25 -1.19
N ARG A 266 -23.05 19.77 0.05
CA ARG A 266 -23.26 20.63 1.23
C ARG A 266 -21.97 21.30 1.70
N VAL A 267 -20.83 20.64 1.51
CA VAL A 267 -19.52 21.04 2.07
C VAL A 267 -18.52 21.40 0.96
N GLY A 268 -19.01 21.93 -0.16
CA GLY A 268 -18.15 22.52 -1.20
C GLY A 268 -17.31 23.68 -0.62
N PRO A 269 -16.11 23.96 -1.15
CA PRO A 269 -15.20 24.98 -0.60
C PRO A 269 -15.88 26.34 -0.36
N GLU A 270 -16.61 26.83 -1.36
CA GLU A 270 -17.43 28.03 -1.31
C GLU A 270 -18.53 27.99 -0.23
N CYS A 271 -19.06 26.81 0.10
CA CYS A 271 -20.07 26.64 1.16
C CYS A 271 -19.49 26.58 2.58
N LEU A 272 -18.17 26.46 2.72
CA LEU A 272 -17.50 26.44 4.02
C LEU A 272 -17.13 27.85 4.50
N VAL A 273 -17.04 28.81 3.59
CA VAL A 273 -16.72 30.21 3.90
C VAL A 273 -17.76 30.78 4.87
N GLY A 274 -17.27 31.38 5.96
CA GLY A 274 -18.13 32.03 6.96
C GLY A 274 -18.79 31.10 7.97
N ARG A 275 -18.58 29.77 7.88
CA ARG A 275 -19.06 28.84 8.91
C ARG A 275 -18.30 29.01 10.22
N THR A 276 -19.00 28.78 11.32
CA THR A 276 -18.44 28.76 12.66
C THR A 276 -17.64 27.46 12.90
N LEU A 277 -16.76 27.48 13.90
CA LEU A 277 -16.00 26.26 14.30
C LEU A 277 -16.92 25.07 14.60
N GLY A 278 -18.04 25.30 15.29
CA GLY A 278 -18.98 24.24 15.64
C GLY A 278 -19.61 23.59 14.41
N GLU A 279 -20.06 24.40 13.45
CA GLU A 279 -20.63 23.91 12.18
C GLU A 279 -19.61 23.12 11.35
N LEU A 280 -18.36 23.57 11.32
CA LEU A 280 -17.28 22.87 10.63
C LEU A 280 -16.93 21.52 11.30
N VAL A 281 -16.91 21.48 12.64
CA VAL A 281 -16.71 20.24 13.39
C VAL A 281 -17.89 19.28 13.20
N ASP A 282 -19.12 19.78 13.09
CA ASP A 282 -20.28 18.95 12.76
C ASP A 282 -20.22 18.39 11.33
N ASP A 283 -19.67 19.13 10.38
CA ASP A 283 -19.38 18.60 9.04
C ASP A 283 -18.29 17.52 9.06
N LEU A 284 -17.22 17.70 9.86
CA LEU A 284 -16.19 16.68 10.07
C LEU A 284 -16.79 15.41 10.69
N ARG A 285 -17.62 15.55 11.73
CA ARG A 285 -18.39 14.45 12.33
C ARG A 285 -19.30 13.79 11.31
N GLY A 286 -19.93 14.56 10.42
CA GLY A 286 -20.73 14.05 9.32
C GLY A 286 -19.94 13.17 8.34
N PHE A 287 -18.71 13.56 8.00
CA PHE A 287 -17.81 12.71 7.22
C PHE A 287 -17.44 11.43 7.97
N VAL A 288 -17.11 11.53 9.25
CA VAL A 288 -16.79 10.37 10.10
C VAL A 288 -17.98 9.41 10.21
N ASP A 289 -19.23 9.91 10.35
CA ASP A 289 -20.46 9.09 10.33
C ASP A 289 -20.59 8.32 9.01
N ILE A 290 -20.36 8.98 7.87
CA ILE A 290 -20.41 8.32 6.57
C ILE A 290 -19.36 7.21 6.51
N ARG A 291 -18.12 7.50 6.94
CA ARG A 291 -16.99 6.56 6.91
C ARG A 291 -17.19 5.37 7.86
N CYS A 292 -17.84 5.58 9.01
CA CYS A 292 -18.05 4.55 10.02
C CYS A 292 -19.35 3.76 9.80
N HIS A 293 -20.45 4.40 9.41
CA HIS A 293 -21.77 3.76 9.44
C HIS A 293 -22.37 3.52 8.05
N ARG A 294 -22.18 4.45 7.10
CA ARG A 294 -22.77 4.34 5.76
C ARG A 294 -21.87 3.62 4.74
N TRP A 295 -20.58 3.52 5.05
CA TRP A 295 -19.58 2.86 4.22
C TRP A 295 -19.81 1.37 4.01
N THR A 296 -20.64 0.72 4.81
CA THR A 296 -20.97 -0.71 4.66
C THR A 296 -21.44 -1.05 3.24
N ASN A 297 -22.20 -0.16 2.59
CA ASN A 297 -22.66 -0.36 1.21
C ASN A 297 -21.51 -0.28 0.18
N ALA A 298 -20.48 0.53 0.47
CA ALA A 298 -19.25 0.61 -0.30
C ALA A 298 -18.41 -0.67 -0.12
N SER A 299 -18.19 -1.11 1.12
CA SER A 299 -17.47 -2.35 1.46
C SER A 299 -18.06 -3.61 0.82
N LEU A 300 -19.39 -3.64 0.64
CA LEU A 300 -20.07 -4.74 -0.05
C LEU A 300 -19.69 -4.83 -1.54
N ALA A 301 -19.40 -3.70 -2.19
CA ALA A 301 -18.93 -3.68 -3.59
C ALA A 301 -17.51 -4.24 -3.69
N ASP A 302 -16.61 -3.86 -2.77
CA ASP A 302 -15.25 -4.42 -2.69
C ASP A 302 -15.30 -5.93 -2.45
N THR A 303 -16.12 -6.37 -1.49
CA THR A 303 -16.27 -7.80 -1.17
C THR A 303 -16.86 -8.58 -2.34
N ALA A 304 -17.86 -8.03 -3.03
CA ALA A 304 -18.44 -8.66 -4.22
C ALA A 304 -17.41 -8.78 -5.34
N ALA A 305 -16.60 -7.75 -5.59
CA ALA A 305 -15.55 -7.78 -6.60
C ALA A 305 -14.52 -8.87 -6.28
N MET A 306 -14.02 -8.93 -5.04
CA MET A 306 -13.07 -9.95 -4.58
C MET A 306 -13.64 -11.37 -4.73
N VAL A 307 -14.85 -11.63 -4.22
CA VAL A 307 -15.46 -12.97 -4.24
C VAL A 307 -15.81 -13.41 -5.65
N CYS A 308 -16.47 -12.56 -6.45
CA CYS A 308 -16.85 -12.91 -7.82
C CYS A 308 -15.61 -13.14 -8.70
N TYR A 309 -14.56 -12.33 -8.54
CA TYR A 309 -13.31 -12.50 -9.25
C TYR A 309 -12.66 -13.85 -8.93
N ALA A 310 -12.48 -14.17 -7.65
CA ALA A 310 -11.87 -15.44 -7.22
C ALA A 310 -12.69 -16.66 -7.68
N LEU A 311 -14.02 -16.60 -7.60
CA LEU A 311 -14.90 -17.66 -8.10
C LEU A 311 -14.79 -17.83 -9.62
N LEU A 312 -14.74 -16.74 -10.38
CA LEU A 312 -14.64 -16.78 -11.84
C LEU A 312 -13.28 -17.31 -12.28
N GLN A 313 -12.20 -16.91 -11.59
CA GLN A 313 -10.87 -17.45 -11.83
C GLN A 313 -10.84 -18.96 -11.60
N ARG A 314 -11.44 -19.44 -10.50
CA ARG A 314 -11.53 -20.89 -10.23
C ARG A 314 -12.43 -21.65 -11.22
N ALA A 315 -13.43 -20.97 -11.78
CA ALA A 315 -14.26 -21.53 -12.84
C ALA A 315 -13.52 -21.65 -14.20
N LEU A 316 -12.39 -20.96 -14.36
CA LEU A 316 -11.58 -20.81 -15.56
C LEU A 316 -10.13 -21.27 -15.25
N ALA A 317 -9.94 -22.50 -14.76
CA ALA A 317 -8.72 -22.89 -14.06
C ALA A 317 -7.55 -23.45 -14.92
N SER A 318 -7.64 -23.55 -16.26
CA SER A 318 -6.48 -23.99 -17.07
C SER A 318 -5.47 -22.85 -17.28
N GLU A 319 -4.22 -23.15 -17.67
CA GLU A 319 -3.17 -22.12 -17.87
C GLU A 319 -3.55 -21.10 -18.96
N ASP A 320 -4.11 -21.56 -20.08
CA ASP A 320 -4.71 -20.71 -21.14
C ASP A 320 -5.87 -19.84 -20.62
N ASP A 321 -6.56 -20.30 -19.57
CA ASP A 321 -7.73 -19.64 -19.01
C ASP A 321 -7.39 -18.44 -18.10
N ARG A 322 -6.17 -18.32 -17.54
CA ARG A 322 -5.79 -17.14 -16.72
C ARG A 322 -5.68 -15.88 -17.57
N ALA A 323 -5.03 -15.98 -18.73
CA ALA A 323 -4.97 -14.89 -19.69
C ALA A 323 -6.38 -14.56 -20.24
N LEU A 324 -7.20 -15.58 -20.47
CA LEU A 324 -8.59 -15.42 -20.88
C LEU A 324 -9.43 -14.68 -19.81
N HIS A 325 -9.28 -15.04 -18.53
CA HIS A 325 -9.95 -14.37 -17.42
C HIS A 325 -9.71 -12.86 -17.44
N ASN A 326 -8.45 -12.44 -17.64
CA ASN A 326 -8.10 -11.02 -17.75
C ASN A 326 -8.71 -10.37 -18.99
N ARG A 327 -8.72 -11.05 -20.15
CA ARG A 327 -9.34 -10.56 -21.39
C ARG A 327 -10.85 -10.34 -21.25
N LEU A 328 -11.54 -11.18 -20.49
CA LEU A 328 -12.99 -11.08 -20.23
C LEU A 328 -13.38 -9.87 -19.36
N LEU A 329 -12.40 -9.23 -18.72
CA LEU A 329 -12.58 -8.07 -17.86
C LEU A 329 -12.05 -6.75 -18.47
N ARG A 330 -11.69 -6.73 -19.77
CA ARG A 330 -11.21 -5.53 -20.48
C ARG A 330 -12.36 -4.63 -20.98
N GLY A 331 -12.13 -3.31 -21.07
CA GLY A 331 -13.07 -2.37 -21.67
C GLY A 331 -14.49 -2.46 -21.07
N LEU A 332 -14.59 -2.41 -19.75
CA LEU A 332 -15.87 -2.50 -19.05
C LEU A 332 -16.65 -1.19 -19.21
N PRO A 333 -17.96 -1.25 -19.54
CA PRO A 333 -18.75 -0.06 -19.69
C PRO A 333 -19.00 0.62 -18.34
N GLY A 334 -18.86 1.95 -18.31
CA GLY A 334 -19.22 2.77 -17.14
C GLY A 334 -18.18 2.78 -16.01
N VAL A 335 -16.91 2.49 -16.31
CA VAL A 335 -15.82 2.72 -15.36
C VAL A 335 -15.48 4.21 -15.32
N PRO A 336 -15.63 4.90 -14.17
CA PRO A 336 -15.47 6.35 -14.10
C PRO A 336 -14.07 6.85 -14.43
N SER A 337 -13.03 6.05 -14.17
CA SER A 337 -11.62 6.42 -14.37
C SER A 337 -11.25 6.65 -15.84
N SER A 338 -12.08 6.18 -16.76
CA SER A 338 -11.94 6.48 -18.19
C SER A 338 -12.28 7.93 -18.54
N ILE A 339 -13.12 8.63 -17.76
CA ILE A 339 -13.68 9.94 -18.13
C ILE A 339 -12.64 11.06 -18.12
N PRO A 340 -11.77 11.23 -17.10
CA PRO A 340 -10.77 12.29 -17.12
C PRO A 340 -9.86 12.27 -18.36
N PRO A 341 -9.31 11.12 -18.79
CA PRO A 341 -8.59 11.03 -20.05
C PRO A 341 -9.36 11.54 -21.28
N LEU A 342 -10.65 11.21 -21.41
CA LEU A 342 -11.50 11.69 -22.52
C LEU A 342 -11.65 13.22 -22.50
N ARG A 343 -11.89 13.79 -21.31
CA ARG A 343 -12.07 15.24 -21.14
C ARG A 343 -10.78 16.01 -21.39
N LEU A 344 -9.65 15.51 -20.90
CA LEU A 344 -8.33 16.07 -21.16
C LEU A 344 -7.97 15.99 -22.64
N TRP A 345 -8.31 14.88 -23.31
CA TRP A 345 -8.18 14.78 -24.76
C TRP A 345 -8.97 15.85 -25.49
N ALA A 346 -10.26 16.03 -25.15
CA ALA A 346 -11.09 17.07 -25.77
C ALA A 346 -10.52 18.48 -25.57
N LEU A 347 -10.11 18.84 -24.35
CA LEU A 347 -9.45 20.11 -24.05
C LEU A 347 -8.16 20.28 -24.87
N SER A 348 -7.37 19.23 -25.00
CA SER A 348 -6.13 19.26 -25.79
C SER A 348 -6.36 19.53 -27.27
N ARG A 349 -7.51 19.12 -27.83
CA ARG A 349 -7.85 19.40 -29.23
C ARG A 349 -8.16 20.89 -29.42
N THR A 350 -8.81 21.53 -28.45
CA THR A 350 -9.01 22.99 -28.45
C THR A 350 -7.66 23.72 -28.44
N ILE A 351 -6.72 23.27 -27.59
CA ILE A 351 -5.35 23.80 -27.57
C ILE A 351 -4.74 23.68 -28.98
N ARG A 352 -4.74 22.49 -29.58
CA ARG A 352 -4.17 22.27 -30.92
C ARG A 352 -4.85 23.08 -32.03
N SER A 353 -6.14 23.35 -31.94
CA SER A 353 -6.84 24.12 -32.98
C SER A 353 -6.50 25.60 -32.95
N ASP A 354 -6.18 26.16 -31.78
CA ASP A 354 -5.94 27.58 -31.58
C ASP A 354 -4.43 27.87 -31.54
N VAL A 355 -3.96 28.80 -32.38
CA VAL A 355 -2.54 29.17 -32.47
C VAL A 355 -2.06 29.90 -31.21
N SER A 356 -2.92 30.74 -30.62
CA SER A 356 -2.60 31.51 -29.42
C SER A 356 -2.50 30.61 -28.19
N LEU A 357 -3.42 29.64 -28.05
CA LEU A 357 -3.34 28.64 -26.98
C LEU A 357 -2.12 27.73 -27.14
N ARG A 358 -1.78 27.29 -28.35
CA ARG A 358 -0.56 26.51 -28.59
C ARG A 358 0.70 27.22 -28.08
N GLY A 359 0.91 28.46 -28.52
CA GLY A 359 2.09 29.23 -28.09
C GLY A 359 2.11 29.50 -26.59
N LEU A 360 0.93 29.63 -25.95
CA LEU A 360 0.85 29.77 -24.50
C LEU A 360 1.32 28.49 -23.78
N PHE A 361 0.85 27.33 -24.23
CA PHE A 361 1.13 26.03 -23.58
C PHE A 361 2.59 25.55 -23.73
N ASP A 362 3.45 26.27 -24.44
CA ASP A 362 4.90 26.05 -24.46
C ASP A 362 5.60 26.62 -23.20
N GLY A 363 4.94 27.53 -22.46
CA GLY A 363 5.49 28.18 -21.26
C GLY A 363 5.33 27.37 -19.96
N GLU A 364 5.79 27.92 -18.83
CA GLU A 364 5.65 27.27 -17.51
C GLU A 364 4.18 27.18 -17.06
N PRO A 365 3.76 26.11 -16.35
CA PRO A 365 2.35 25.90 -15.96
C PRO A 365 1.73 27.07 -15.19
N ALA A 366 2.51 27.74 -14.35
CA ALA A 366 2.05 28.89 -13.59
C ALA A 366 1.68 30.08 -14.49
N ASP A 367 2.50 30.34 -15.52
CA ASP A 367 2.29 31.42 -16.48
C ASP A 367 1.09 31.12 -17.38
N VAL A 368 0.97 29.87 -17.82
CA VAL A 368 -0.20 29.37 -18.57
C VAL A 368 -1.49 29.61 -17.80
N LEU A 369 -1.53 29.20 -16.52
CA LEU A 369 -2.71 29.41 -15.67
C LEU A 369 -3.02 30.89 -15.47
N SER A 370 -1.99 31.72 -15.24
CA SER A 370 -2.17 33.16 -15.07
C SER A 370 -2.77 33.79 -16.33
N ALA A 371 -2.25 33.46 -17.51
CA ALA A 371 -2.76 33.96 -18.78
C ALA A 371 -4.19 33.49 -19.06
N ILE A 372 -4.50 32.20 -18.87
CA ILE A 372 -5.86 31.67 -19.05
C ILE A 372 -6.86 32.37 -18.13
N ARG A 373 -6.45 32.72 -16.89
CA ARG A 373 -7.32 33.40 -15.93
C ARG A 373 -7.61 34.85 -16.28
N HIS A 374 -6.60 35.60 -16.72
CA HIS A 374 -6.71 37.06 -16.88
C HIS A 374 -6.99 37.51 -18.32
N ASP A 375 -6.61 36.74 -19.32
CA ASP A 375 -6.83 37.09 -20.72
C ASP A 375 -8.19 36.59 -21.21
N ASN A 376 -9.08 37.53 -21.51
CA ASN A 376 -10.43 37.24 -21.99
C ASN A 376 -10.47 36.49 -23.32
N ARG A 377 -9.39 36.51 -24.12
CA ARG A 377 -9.29 35.70 -25.35
C ARG A 377 -9.43 34.21 -25.07
N PHE A 378 -9.00 33.76 -23.89
CA PHE A 378 -9.06 32.36 -23.48
C PHE A 378 -10.32 32.02 -22.68
N ALA A 379 -11.30 32.93 -22.56
CA ALA A 379 -12.51 32.70 -21.76
C ALA A 379 -13.28 31.40 -22.10
N PRO A 380 -13.43 30.99 -23.38
CA PRO A 380 -14.06 29.71 -23.71
C PRO A 380 -13.28 28.51 -23.16
N PHE A 381 -11.95 28.51 -23.33
CA PHE A 381 -11.09 27.45 -22.83
C PHE A 381 -11.05 27.43 -21.30
N ARG A 382 -10.97 28.61 -20.66
CA ARG A 382 -11.05 28.78 -19.20
C ARG A 382 -12.32 28.14 -18.65
N ARG A 383 -13.48 28.40 -19.26
CA ARG A 383 -14.76 27.81 -18.83
C ARG A 383 -14.73 26.29 -18.90
N ASP A 384 -14.21 25.71 -19.98
CA ASP A 384 -14.17 24.26 -20.14
C ASP A 384 -13.16 23.60 -19.19
N LEU A 385 -12.03 24.26 -18.92
CA LEU A 385 -11.06 23.85 -17.90
C LEU A 385 -11.65 23.93 -16.49
N ASP A 386 -12.33 25.02 -16.14
CA ASP A 386 -12.98 25.20 -14.85
C ASP A 386 -14.08 24.15 -14.62
N LEU A 387 -14.86 23.80 -15.65
CA LEU A 387 -15.82 22.71 -15.60
C LEU A 387 -15.14 21.35 -15.34
N PHE A 388 -14.03 21.07 -16.02
CA PHE A 388 -13.25 19.87 -15.78
C PHE A 388 -12.72 19.82 -14.34
N LEU A 389 -12.15 20.92 -13.84
CA LEU A 389 -11.64 20.99 -12.47
C LEU A 389 -12.77 20.88 -11.44
N ALA A 390 -13.94 21.50 -11.66
CA ALA A 390 -15.08 21.40 -10.77
C ALA A 390 -15.63 19.96 -10.69
N GLU A 391 -15.73 19.26 -11.81
CA GLU A 391 -16.28 17.89 -11.86
C GLU A 391 -15.26 16.81 -11.48
N TRP A 392 -13.98 16.99 -11.81
CA TRP A 392 -12.95 15.94 -11.74
C TRP A 392 -11.67 16.34 -11.03
N GLY A 393 -11.45 17.62 -10.77
CA GLY A 393 -10.24 18.11 -10.11
C GLY A 393 -10.15 17.74 -8.63
N PHE A 394 -11.18 17.13 -8.03
CA PHE A 394 -11.07 16.51 -6.71
C PHE A 394 -10.12 15.28 -6.74
N ARG A 395 -9.75 14.78 -7.91
CA ARG A 395 -8.74 13.75 -8.10
C ARG A 395 -7.33 14.35 -7.94
N SER A 396 -6.39 13.54 -7.49
CA SER A 396 -4.95 13.83 -7.46
C SER A 396 -4.18 12.55 -7.18
N SER A 397 -2.84 12.55 -7.29
CA SER A 397 -2.09 11.44 -6.69
C SER A 397 -2.20 11.52 -5.17
N ALA A 398 -2.20 10.35 -4.53
CA ALA A 398 -2.39 10.21 -3.09
C ALA A 398 -3.74 10.80 -2.63
N GLU A 399 -4.81 10.56 -3.39
CA GLU A 399 -6.12 11.20 -3.26
C GLU A 399 -6.84 11.07 -1.89
N LEU A 400 -6.36 10.20 -1.00
CA LEU A 400 -6.89 10.08 0.37
C LEU A 400 -6.01 10.74 1.43
N MET A 401 -4.83 11.23 1.05
CA MET A 401 -3.93 11.95 1.93
C MET A 401 -4.45 13.36 2.14
N LEU A 402 -4.95 13.63 3.36
CA LEU A 402 -5.46 14.96 3.72
C LEU A 402 -4.39 16.05 3.65
N THR A 403 -3.10 15.71 3.61
CA THR A 403 -1.98 16.65 3.50
C THR A 403 -1.67 17.03 2.05
N GLU A 404 -2.17 16.29 1.07
CA GLU A 404 -1.88 16.50 -0.35
C GLU A 404 -2.99 17.34 -1.00
N PRO A 405 -2.65 18.37 -1.79
CA PRO A 405 -3.65 19.15 -2.52
C PRO A 405 -4.23 18.35 -3.69
N SER A 406 -5.52 18.58 -3.94
CA SER A 406 -6.23 18.11 -5.13
C SER A 406 -5.92 18.98 -6.36
N PHE A 407 -6.26 18.52 -7.57
CA PHE A 407 -6.13 19.36 -8.77
C PHE A 407 -7.05 20.60 -8.77
N GLN A 408 -8.12 20.59 -7.98
CA GLN A 408 -8.96 21.77 -7.71
C GLN A 408 -8.19 22.87 -6.97
N GLU A 409 -7.36 22.48 -6.01
CA GLU A 409 -6.54 23.39 -5.21
C GLU A 409 -5.28 23.82 -5.98
N ASP A 410 -4.64 22.88 -6.68
CA ASP A 410 -3.46 23.13 -7.50
C ASP A 410 -3.62 22.54 -8.92
N PRO A 411 -4.03 23.37 -9.90
CA PRO A 411 -4.22 22.91 -11.28
C PRO A 411 -2.94 22.74 -12.09
N ARG A 412 -1.75 23.10 -11.57
CA ARG A 412 -0.49 23.06 -12.35
C ARG A 412 -0.19 21.69 -12.97
N PRO A 413 -0.36 20.55 -12.27
CA PRO A 413 -0.15 19.22 -12.87
C PRO A 413 -1.10 18.93 -14.03
N VAL A 414 -2.33 19.47 -13.99
CA VAL A 414 -3.30 19.30 -15.08
C VAL A 414 -2.84 20.03 -16.34
N ILE A 415 -2.19 21.19 -16.21
CA ILE A 415 -1.61 21.90 -17.34
C ILE A 415 -0.48 21.09 -17.98
N ASP A 416 0.40 20.49 -17.18
CA ASP A 416 1.46 19.61 -17.71
C ASP A 416 0.88 18.40 -18.44
N LEU A 417 -0.18 17.78 -17.89
CA LEU A 417 -0.91 16.73 -18.58
C LEU A 417 -1.48 17.23 -19.92
N LEU A 418 -2.12 18.39 -19.94
CA LEU A 418 -2.70 18.97 -21.16
C LEU A 418 -1.64 19.25 -22.24
N LYS A 419 -0.42 19.65 -21.87
CA LYS A 419 0.71 19.76 -22.81
C LYS A 419 1.03 18.42 -23.45
N GLY A 420 1.16 17.37 -22.62
CA GLY A 420 1.39 16.00 -23.10
C GLY A 420 0.28 15.54 -24.05
N TYR A 421 -0.98 15.75 -23.67
CA TYR A 421 -2.13 15.42 -24.51
C TYR A 421 -2.17 16.24 -25.81
N ALA A 422 -1.81 17.53 -25.79
CA ALA A 422 -1.79 18.38 -26.98
C ALA A 422 -0.71 17.94 -27.97
N ALA A 423 0.41 17.38 -27.49
CA ALA A 423 1.44 16.78 -28.33
C ALA A 423 1.01 15.42 -28.93
N MET A 424 -0.04 14.78 -28.42
CA MET A 424 -0.52 13.51 -28.97
C MET A 424 -1.23 13.67 -30.31
N GLU A 425 -0.86 12.79 -31.24
CA GLU A 425 -1.49 12.60 -32.55
C GLU A 425 -1.99 11.17 -32.69
N GLY A 426 -3.14 10.99 -33.34
CA GLY A 426 -3.71 9.67 -33.59
C GLY A 426 -5.12 9.51 -33.03
N GLU A 427 -5.47 8.25 -32.76
CA GLU A 427 -6.80 7.82 -32.35
C GLU A 427 -7.20 8.40 -30.97
N PRO A 428 -8.44 8.89 -30.80
CA PRO A 428 -8.93 9.35 -29.50
C PRO A 428 -9.04 8.20 -28.49
N PRO A 429 -8.83 8.45 -27.18
CA PRO A 429 -8.91 7.41 -26.15
C PRO A 429 -10.23 6.61 -26.15
N GLU A 430 -11.34 7.24 -26.53
CA GLU A 430 -12.65 6.61 -26.71
C GLU A 430 -12.62 5.41 -27.65
N ALA A 431 -11.87 5.52 -28.76
CA ALA A 431 -11.85 4.48 -29.77
C ALA A 431 -10.94 3.31 -29.37
N ALA A 432 -9.86 3.56 -28.61
CA ALA A 432 -9.09 2.51 -27.93
C ALA A 432 -9.96 1.71 -26.94
N ILE A 433 -10.76 2.40 -26.11
CA ILE A 433 -11.70 1.76 -25.17
C ILE A 433 -12.76 0.95 -25.94
N ALA A 434 -13.31 1.49 -27.02
CA ALA A 434 -14.29 0.81 -27.86
C ALA A 434 -13.74 -0.48 -28.48
N ARG A 435 -12.47 -0.47 -28.94
CA ARG A 435 -11.77 -1.64 -29.44
C ARG A 435 -11.62 -2.72 -28.36
N GLN A 436 -11.20 -2.36 -27.15
CA GLN A 436 -11.10 -3.33 -26.04
C GLN A 436 -12.47 -3.92 -25.68
N ALA A 437 -13.53 -3.10 -25.71
CA ALA A 437 -14.88 -3.58 -25.47
C ALA A 437 -15.36 -4.56 -26.56
N ALA A 438 -15.02 -4.32 -27.83
CA ALA A 438 -15.33 -5.22 -28.94
C ALA A 438 -14.58 -6.55 -28.81
N THR A 439 -13.27 -6.52 -28.53
CA THR A 439 -12.46 -7.72 -28.29
C THR A 439 -13.01 -8.56 -27.14
N ARG A 440 -13.35 -7.94 -26.00
CA ARG A 440 -13.99 -8.65 -24.87
C ARG A 440 -15.28 -9.35 -25.29
N ARG A 441 -16.15 -8.69 -26.05
CA ARG A 441 -17.41 -9.28 -26.53
C ARG A 441 -17.13 -10.51 -27.39
N ALA A 442 -16.21 -10.40 -28.36
CA ALA A 442 -15.82 -11.52 -29.22
C ALA A 442 -15.27 -12.72 -28.43
N GLU A 443 -14.38 -12.48 -27.46
CA GLU A 443 -13.83 -13.52 -26.57
C GLU A 443 -14.92 -14.16 -25.69
N THR A 444 -15.86 -13.36 -25.19
CA THR A 444 -17.00 -13.86 -24.42
C THR A 444 -17.86 -14.80 -25.26
N TRP A 445 -18.15 -14.44 -26.52
CA TRP A 445 -18.89 -15.29 -27.46
C TRP A 445 -18.14 -16.60 -27.77
N ARG A 446 -16.82 -16.53 -28.01
CA ARG A 446 -15.97 -17.72 -28.24
C ARG A 446 -15.97 -18.67 -27.05
N LEU A 447 -15.83 -18.14 -25.83
CA LEU A 447 -15.87 -18.92 -24.61
C LEU A 447 -17.18 -19.71 -24.49
N PHE A 448 -18.34 -19.04 -24.63
CA PHE A 448 -19.63 -19.74 -24.52
C PHE A 448 -19.87 -20.73 -25.66
N GLY A 449 -19.42 -20.41 -26.88
CA GLY A 449 -19.50 -21.33 -28.03
C GLY A 449 -18.73 -22.65 -27.81
N GLY A 450 -17.56 -22.60 -27.17
CA GLY A 450 -16.77 -23.78 -26.83
C GLY A 450 -17.25 -24.49 -25.55
N LEU A 451 -17.55 -23.73 -24.50
CA LEU A 451 -17.88 -24.26 -23.18
C LEU A 451 -19.25 -24.92 -23.13
N ALA A 452 -20.24 -24.39 -23.87
CA ALA A 452 -21.58 -24.98 -23.95
C ALA A 452 -21.59 -26.36 -24.60
N ARG A 453 -20.66 -26.61 -25.54
CA ARG A 453 -20.52 -27.90 -26.24
C ARG A 453 -19.82 -28.96 -25.40
N ARG A 454 -18.88 -28.56 -24.53
CA ARG A 454 -18.07 -29.50 -23.71
C ARG A 454 -18.66 -29.76 -22.33
N THR A 455 -19.13 -28.71 -21.65
CA THR A 455 -19.54 -28.77 -20.24
C THR A 455 -20.72 -27.81 -19.97
N PRO A 456 -21.97 -28.21 -20.23
CA PRO A 456 -23.13 -27.30 -20.18
C PRO A 456 -23.39 -26.73 -18.78
N LEU A 457 -23.20 -27.51 -17.71
CA LEU A 457 -23.36 -27.03 -16.33
C LEU A 457 -22.33 -25.95 -15.97
N ARG A 458 -21.07 -26.13 -16.39
CA ARG A 458 -20.01 -25.11 -16.23
C ARG A 458 -20.32 -23.87 -17.06
N ALA A 459 -20.88 -24.03 -18.26
CA ALA A 459 -21.31 -22.91 -19.10
C ALA A 459 -22.42 -22.08 -18.44
N ILE A 460 -23.43 -22.72 -17.83
CA ILE A 460 -24.48 -22.02 -17.06
C ILE A 460 -23.87 -21.27 -15.88
N TYR A 461 -22.96 -21.90 -15.13
CA TYR A 461 -22.30 -21.27 -13.99
C TYR A 461 -21.49 -20.03 -14.40
N VAL A 462 -20.70 -20.13 -15.48
CA VAL A 462 -19.91 -19.01 -16.02
C VAL A 462 -20.81 -17.93 -16.62
N ALA A 463 -21.91 -18.29 -17.28
CA ALA A 463 -22.89 -17.35 -17.84
C ALA A 463 -23.56 -16.48 -16.76
N PHE A 464 -23.77 -17.04 -15.58
CA PHE A 464 -24.24 -16.29 -14.42
C PHE A 464 -23.12 -15.45 -13.79
N LEU A 465 -21.95 -16.04 -13.57
CA LEU A 465 -20.88 -15.44 -12.77
C LEU A 465 -20.13 -14.31 -13.49
N LEU A 466 -19.95 -14.40 -14.80
CA LEU A 466 -19.18 -13.40 -15.57
C LEU A 466 -19.84 -12.01 -15.52
N PRO A 467 -21.14 -11.82 -15.83
CA PRO A 467 -21.80 -10.52 -15.71
C PRO A 467 -21.80 -9.99 -14.27
N CYS A 468 -21.94 -10.88 -13.27
CA CYS A 468 -21.83 -10.52 -11.86
C CYS A 468 -20.45 -9.95 -11.53
N THR A 469 -19.38 -10.59 -12.00
CA THR A 469 -17.99 -10.17 -11.81
C THR A 469 -17.73 -8.82 -12.47
N GLN A 470 -18.10 -8.68 -13.74
CA GLN A 470 -17.93 -7.41 -14.49
C GLN A 470 -18.64 -6.24 -13.79
N ARG A 471 -19.89 -6.44 -13.36
CA ARG A 471 -20.63 -5.41 -12.60
C ARG A 471 -20.01 -5.10 -11.25
N ALA A 472 -19.51 -6.11 -10.53
CA ALA A 472 -18.91 -5.92 -9.22
C ALA A 472 -17.63 -5.08 -9.31
N VAL A 473 -16.78 -5.32 -10.32
CA VAL A 473 -15.60 -4.49 -10.61
C VAL A 473 -16.00 -3.04 -10.89
N VAL A 474 -17.01 -2.80 -11.74
CA VAL A 474 -17.51 -1.44 -12.03
C VAL A 474 -18.07 -0.76 -10.78
N TYR A 475 -18.80 -1.49 -9.93
CA TYR A 475 -19.32 -0.95 -8.68
C TYR A 475 -18.22 -0.57 -7.70
N ARG A 476 -17.15 -1.36 -7.60
CA ARG A 476 -15.96 -1.02 -6.81
C ARG A 476 -15.33 0.29 -7.27
N GLU A 477 -15.11 0.45 -8.58
CA GLU A 477 -14.53 1.69 -9.13
C GLU A 477 -15.42 2.91 -8.88
N ARG A 478 -16.74 2.78 -8.99
CA ARG A 478 -17.69 3.87 -8.68
C ARG A 478 -17.69 4.26 -7.22
N VAL A 479 -17.54 3.30 -6.31
CA VAL A 479 -17.44 3.55 -4.88
C VAL A 479 -16.12 4.24 -4.54
N ARG A 480 -15.00 3.77 -5.11
CA ARG A 480 -13.68 4.44 -5.01
C ARG A 480 -13.72 5.85 -5.58
N LEU A 481 -14.53 6.10 -6.62
CA LEU A 481 -14.75 7.46 -7.13
C LEU A 481 -15.25 8.41 -6.02
N LYS A 482 -16.30 7.97 -5.33
CA LYS A 482 -16.92 8.74 -4.24
C LYS A 482 -16.02 8.81 -3.00
N GLN A 483 -15.12 7.85 -2.81
CA GLN A 483 -14.15 7.89 -1.74
C GLN A 483 -13.22 9.10 -1.86
N ALA A 484 -12.55 9.32 -2.98
CA ALA A 484 -11.68 10.49 -3.10
C ALA A 484 -12.47 11.81 -3.00
N LEU A 485 -13.69 11.86 -3.55
CA LEU A 485 -14.55 13.04 -3.40
C LEU A 485 -14.80 13.36 -1.92
N LEU A 486 -15.15 12.35 -1.13
CA LEU A 486 -15.39 12.53 0.30
C LEU A 486 -14.12 12.95 1.06
N TYR A 487 -12.95 12.39 0.72
CA TYR A 487 -11.68 12.77 1.37
C TYR A 487 -11.23 14.18 0.98
N THR A 488 -11.42 14.59 -0.27
CA THR A 488 -11.18 15.98 -0.72
C THR A 488 -12.05 16.96 0.07
N ARG A 489 -13.32 16.61 0.28
CA ARG A 489 -14.25 17.39 1.09
C ARG A 489 -13.86 17.40 2.58
N CYS A 490 -13.40 16.27 3.12
CA CYS A 490 -12.84 16.19 4.47
C CYS A 490 -11.63 17.11 4.63
N ARG A 491 -10.71 17.12 3.65
CA ARG A 491 -9.56 18.04 3.64
C ARG A 491 -10.02 19.50 3.65
N ALA A 492 -10.98 19.88 2.81
CA ALA A 492 -11.50 21.24 2.78
C ALA A 492 -12.11 21.66 4.14
N ILE A 493 -12.88 20.76 4.78
CA ILE A 493 -13.42 20.98 6.13
C ILE A 493 -12.27 21.14 7.15
N ALA A 494 -11.28 20.25 7.13
CA ALA A 494 -10.16 20.29 8.05
C ALA A 494 -9.36 21.60 7.93
N LEU A 495 -9.08 22.04 6.70
CA LEU A 495 -8.38 23.30 6.46
C LEU A 495 -9.20 24.52 6.93
N ALA A 496 -10.52 24.52 6.73
CA ALA A 496 -11.40 25.57 7.25
C ALA A 496 -11.42 25.58 8.81
N ILE A 497 -11.39 24.40 9.45
CA ILE A 497 -11.21 24.30 10.90
C ILE A 497 -9.85 24.89 11.30
N GLY A 498 -8.80 24.60 10.54
CA GLY A 498 -7.47 25.16 10.74
C GLY A 498 -7.47 26.69 10.70
N ASP A 499 -8.08 27.28 9.68
CA ASP A 499 -8.22 28.74 9.53
C ASP A 499 -8.95 29.36 10.75
N GLU A 500 -9.99 28.68 11.24
CA GLU A 500 -10.77 29.11 12.40
C GLU A 500 -9.99 29.01 13.72
N LEU A 501 -9.19 27.96 13.91
CA LEU A 501 -8.33 27.79 15.08
C LEU A 501 -7.17 28.80 15.09
N VAL A 502 -6.63 29.16 13.92
CA VAL A 502 -5.65 30.25 13.76
C VAL A 502 -6.28 31.58 14.17
N ARG A 503 -7.50 31.87 13.70
CA ARG A 503 -8.22 33.10 14.08
C ARG A 503 -8.46 33.20 15.59
N ARG A 504 -8.61 32.07 16.27
CA ARG A 504 -8.74 31.98 17.74
C ARG A 504 -7.40 31.95 18.48
N SER A 505 -6.27 32.03 17.77
CA SER A 505 -4.91 31.93 18.33
C SER A 505 -4.64 30.62 19.09
N VAL A 506 -5.31 29.52 18.68
CA VAL A 506 -5.10 28.17 19.26
C VAL A 506 -3.92 27.46 18.57
N ILE A 507 -3.75 27.69 17.27
CA ILE A 507 -2.68 27.15 16.44
C ILE A 507 -2.08 28.25 15.56
N THR A 508 -0.92 28.01 14.95
CA THR A 508 -0.16 29.04 14.22
C THR A 508 -0.42 29.05 12.72
N HIS A 509 -0.54 27.88 12.11
CA HIS A 509 -0.76 27.70 10.68
C HIS A 509 -1.99 26.83 10.45
N ARG A 510 -2.75 27.09 9.38
CA ARG A 510 -3.96 26.32 9.08
C ARG A 510 -3.73 24.81 8.99
N ASP A 511 -2.58 24.40 8.45
CA ASP A 511 -2.19 23.00 8.27
C ASP A 511 -1.82 22.31 9.61
N ASP A 512 -1.72 23.05 10.72
CA ASP A 512 -1.51 22.50 12.07
C ASP A 512 -2.67 21.59 12.49
N VAL A 513 -3.86 21.80 11.92
CA VAL A 513 -5.03 20.95 12.13
C VAL A 513 -4.77 19.47 11.80
N PHE A 514 -3.89 19.17 10.83
CA PHE A 514 -3.58 17.80 10.45
C PHE A 514 -2.83 17.03 11.55
N MET A 515 -2.19 17.76 12.48
CA MET A 515 -1.44 17.19 13.60
C MET A 515 -2.31 16.95 14.84
N LEU A 516 -3.61 17.26 14.76
CA LEU A 516 -4.61 16.95 15.78
C LEU A 516 -5.44 15.74 15.35
N THR A 517 -5.95 14.96 16.29
CA THR A 517 -6.93 13.90 16.04
C THR A 517 -8.34 14.48 15.91
N VAL A 518 -9.28 13.72 15.36
CA VAL A 518 -10.71 14.13 15.31
C VAL A 518 -11.25 14.44 16.72
N GLN A 519 -10.81 13.67 17.72
CA GLN A 519 -11.22 13.85 19.10
C GLN A 519 -10.69 15.18 19.67
N GLU A 520 -9.40 15.46 19.49
CA GLU A 520 -8.77 16.71 19.94
C GLU A 520 -9.39 17.94 19.26
N VAL A 521 -9.66 17.87 17.95
CA VAL A 521 -10.38 18.92 17.22
C VAL A 521 -11.76 19.16 17.82
N SER A 522 -12.50 18.08 18.11
CA SER A 522 -13.83 18.16 18.73
C SER A 522 -13.77 18.75 20.14
N ASP A 523 -12.79 18.33 20.94
CA ASP A 523 -12.63 18.78 22.32
C ASP A 523 -12.20 20.25 22.42
N LEU A 524 -11.35 20.72 21.51
CA LEU A 524 -10.99 22.13 21.39
C LEU A 524 -12.20 22.99 20.98
N ALA A 525 -13.01 22.50 20.04
CA ALA A 525 -14.18 23.24 19.56
C ALA A 525 -15.30 23.32 20.61
N ASP A 526 -15.56 22.23 21.33
CA ASP A 526 -16.61 22.15 22.35
C ASP A 526 -16.17 22.73 23.71
N GLY A 527 -14.92 23.16 23.86
CA GLY A 527 -14.37 23.62 25.15
C GLY A 527 -14.19 22.49 26.18
N ARG A 528 -14.03 21.25 25.72
CA ARG A 528 -13.84 20.04 26.53
C ARG A 528 -12.38 19.59 26.64
N SER A 529 -11.47 20.24 25.93
CA SER A 529 -10.04 19.91 25.96
C SER A 529 -9.47 20.05 27.37
N MET A 530 -8.72 19.04 27.81
CA MET A 530 -8.08 19.04 29.13
C MET A 530 -6.92 20.04 29.21
N PHE A 531 -6.19 20.25 28.11
CA PHE A 531 -5.02 21.14 28.03
C PHE A 531 -5.12 22.08 26.83
N PRO A 532 -6.08 23.01 26.80
CA PRO A 532 -6.39 23.82 25.62
C PRO A 532 -5.24 24.77 25.22
N TYR A 533 -4.41 25.19 26.18
CA TYR A 533 -3.29 26.11 25.96
C TYR A 533 -2.00 25.43 25.46
N HIS A 534 -1.95 24.09 25.43
CA HIS A 534 -0.79 23.32 24.96
C HIS A 534 -1.02 22.68 23.59
N ALA A 535 -2.08 23.09 22.87
CA ALA A 535 -2.35 22.59 21.53
C ALA A 535 -1.18 22.88 20.57
N ALA A 536 -0.64 24.11 20.61
CA ALA A 536 0.51 24.49 19.80
C ALA A 536 1.77 23.65 20.14
N ASP A 537 2.09 23.49 21.43
CA ASP A 537 3.24 22.70 21.89
C ASP A 537 3.16 21.23 21.42
N LEU A 538 1.97 20.63 21.55
CA LEU A 538 1.70 19.28 21.09
C LEU A 538 1.90 19.14 19.58
N ILE A 539 1.43 20.12 18.81
CA ILE A 539 1.57 20.14 17.35
C ILE A 539 3.05 20.25 16.97
N THR A 540 3.82 21.14 17.61
CA THR A 540 5.26 21.28 17.38
C THR A 540 5.99 19.97 17.65
N LEU A 541 5.69 19.30 18.77
CA LEU A 541 6.25 17.98 19.10
C LEU A 541 5.92 16.95 18.01
N ARG A 542 4.64 16.85 17.62
CA ARG A 542 4.17 15.89 16.62
C ARG A 542 4.76 16.13 15.24
N ARG A 543 4.92 17.39 14.80
CA ARG A 543 5.56 17.72 13.52
C ARG A 543 7.01 17.24 13.50
N ARG A 544 7.77 17.58 14.53
CA ARG A 544 9.18 17.17 14.65
C ARG A 544 9.33 15.65 14.55
N ASP A 545 8.51 14.91 15.29
CA ASP A 545 8.59 13.44 15.30
C ASP A 545 8.06 12.85 13.99
N HIS A 546 7.01 13.45 13.40
CA HIS A 546 6.49 13.06 12.08
C HIS A 546 7.53 13.21 10.99
N ASP A 547 8.24 14.34 10.92
CA ASP A 547 9.28 14.60 9.92
C ASP A 547 10.43 13.60 10.06
N ARG A 548 10.83 13.31 11.30
CA ARG A 548 11.88 12.33 11.60
C ARG A 548 11.49 10.91 11.17
N LEU A 549 10.25 10.51 11.42
CA LEU A 549 9.72 9.20 11.03
C LEU A 549 9.44 9.12 9.52
N ALA A 550 9.00 10.20 8.89
CA ALA A 550 8.69 10.26 7.46
C ALA A 550 9.94 10.06 6.58
N ALA A 551 11.13 10.38 7.12
CA ALA A 551 12.41 10.11 6.48
C ALA A 551 12.80 8.62 6.47
N MET A 552 12.18 7.79 7.31
CA MET A 552 12.41 6.35 7.32
C MET A 552 11.89 5.69 6.05
N ARG A 553 12.54 4.58 5.66
CA ARG A 553 12.07 3.68 4.61
C ARG A 553 11.78 2.31 5.22
N PRO A 554 10.64 2.14 5.91
CA PRO A 554 10.34 0.88 6.59
C PRO A 554 10.05 -0.25 5.59
N PRO A 555 10.37 -1.51 5.93
CA PRO A 555 10.12 -2.67 5.07
C PRO A 555 8.63 -2.90 4.82
N ASP A 556 8.31 -3.58 3.72
CA ASP A 556 6.93 -3.78 3.25
C ASP A 556 6.12 -4.68 4.16
N THR A 557 6.80 -5.71 4.68
CA THR A 557 6.27 -6.68 5.63
C THR A 557 7.28 -6.80 6.76
N VAL A 558 6.80 -6.78 8.00
CA VAL A 558 7.64 -6.93 9.18
C VAL A 558 6.92 -7.78 10.22
N ARG A 559 7.68 -8.63 10.92
CA ARG A 559 7.23 -9.34 12.11
C ARG A 559 7.82 -8.66 13.33
N LEU A 560 6.95 -8.21 14.23
CA LEU A 560 7.34 -7.55 15.47
C LEU A 560 6.60 -8.19 16.64
N PRO A 561 7.23 -8.36 17.81
CA PRO A 561 6.52 -8.75 19.01
C PRO A 561 5.38 -7.77 19.31
N GLU A 562 4.27 -8.26 19.87
CA GLU A 562 3.10 -7.41 20.17
C GLU A 562 3.47 -6.18 21.02
N GLY A 563 3.09 -4.98 20.55
CA GLY A 563 3.37 -3.71 21.23
C GLY A 563 4.77 -3.14 20.95
N CYS A 564 5.58 -3.77 20.10
CA CYS A 564 6.86 -3.22 19.65
C CYS A 564 6.71 -2.39 18.37
N TYR A 565 7.64 -1.44 18.19
CA TYR A 565 7.73 -0.57 17.02
C TYR A 565 9.04 -0.82 16.28
N LEU A 566 9.07 -0.52 14.98
CA LEU A 566 10.31 -0.52 14.20
C LEU A 566 11.31 0.45 14.86
N PRO A 567 12.54 0.01 15.15
CA PRO A 567 13.56 0.90 15.66
C PRO A 567 13.90 1.97 14.62
N LEU A 568 14.10 3.20 15.10
CA LEU A 568 14.55 4.34 14.28
C LEU A 568 15.94 4.05 13.70
N GLU A 569 16.84 3.53 14.53
CA GLU A 569 18.21 3.17 14.16
C GLU A 569 18.20 1.90 13.29
N GLY A 570 18.75 1.99 12.07
CA GLY A 570 18.80 0.90 11.08
C GLY A 570 17.89 1.07 9.85
N HIS A 571 16.88 1.94 9.92
CA HIS A 571 15.94 2.21 8.80
C HIS A 571 15.91 3.67 8.35
N VAL A 572 16.67 4.54 9.03
CA VAL A 572 17.08 5.85 8.52
C VAL A 572 18.23 5.59 7.56
N ALA A 573 18.02 5.80 6.27
CA ALA A 573 19.04 5.53 5.26
C ALA A 573 20.26 6.44 5.51
N ALA A 574 21.34 5.86 6.03
CA ALA A 574 22.60 6.09 5.33
C ALA A 574 22.35 5.61 3.90
N ALA A 575 22.61 6.46 2.92
CA ALA A 575 22.61 6.11 1.52
C ALA A 575 23.76 5.11 1.24
N ARG A 576 23.69 3.90 1.82
CA ARG A 576 24.46 2.77 1.32
C ARG A 576 23.74 2.34 0.06
N PHE A 577 24.33 2.73 -1.06
CA PHE A 577 24.14 2.08 -2.35
C PHE A 577 24.54 0.61 -2.17
N GLU A 578 23.65 -0.21 -1.61
CA GLU A 578 23.72 -1.64 -1.85
C GLU A 578 23.43 -1.83 -3.33
N SER A 579 24.47 -2.18 -4.07
CA SER A 579 24.37 -2.67 -5.43
C SER A 579 23.28 -3.75 -5.48
N PRO A 580 22.37 -3.73 -6.47
CA PRO A 580 21.34 -4.75 -6.58
C PRO A 580 21.99 -6.15 -6.60
N PRO A 581 21.43 -7.13 -5.88
CA PRO A 581 21.81 -8.52 -6.12
C PRO A 581 21.32 -8.92 -7.52
N ASP A 582 22.26 -9.41 -8.33
CA ASP A 582 22.17 -9.84 -9.72
C ASP A 582 21.84 -8.78 -10.80
N ASP A 583 22.82 -8.60 -11.70
CA ASP A 583 22.74 -8.07 -13.07
C ASP A 583 21.82 -8.91 -13.99
N ALA A 584 20.76 -9.51 -13.43
CA ALA A 584 19.73 -10.12 -14.24
C ALA A 584 19.01 -8.99 -14.99
N ALA A 585 19.36 -8.83 -16.27
CA ALA A 585 18.67 -7.96 -17.22
C ALA A 585 17.16 -8.27 -17.30
N ILE A 586 16.73 -9.40 -16.75
CA ILE A 586 15.35 -9.89 -16.72
C ILE A 586 14.78 -9.77 -15.30
N MET A 587 13.66 -9.06 -15.20
CA MET A 587 12.82 -8.89 -14.02
C MET A 587 11.51 -9.66 -14.22
N ILE A 588 11.14 -10.48 -13.24
CA ILE A 588 9.91 -11.27 -13.28
C ILE A 588 8.87 -10.63 -12.36
N GLY A 589 7.66 -10.46 -12.85
CA GLY A 589 6.49 -10.04 -12.09
C GLY A 589 5.26 -10.83 -12.50
N THR A 590 4.09 -10.25 -12.29
CA THR A 590 2.81 -10.84 -12.64
C THR A 590 2.24 -10.18 -13.89
N SER A 591 1.83 -10.99 -14.87
CA SER A 591 1.11 -10.55 -16.08
C SER A 591 -0.25 -9.94 -15.72
N ALA A 592 -0.36 -8.61 -15.82
CA ALA A 592 -1.62 -7.90 -15.57
C ALA A 592 -2.41 -7.67 -16.86
N CYS A 593 -1.74 -7.24 -17.92
CA CYS A 593 -2.30 -7.05 -19.26
C CYS A 593 -1.28 -7.45 -20.33
N GLY A 594 -1.68 -8.40 -21.18
CA GLY A 594 -0.88 -8.94 -22.29
C GLY A 594 -0.52 -7.94 -23.38
N GLY A 595 0.44 -8.33 -24.23
CA GLY A 595 1.12 -7.49 -25.21
C GLY A 595 2.60 -7.29 -24.88
N SER A 596 3.39 -6.87 -25.87
CA SER A 596 4.83 -6.60 -25.70
C SER A 596 5.21 -5.25 -26.30
N ILE A 597 6.05 -4.49 -25.59
CA ILE A 597 6.54 -3.18 -26.03
C ILE A 597 7.96 -2.94 -25.56
N THR A 598 8.75 -2.25 -26.39
CA THR A 598 10.08 -1.77 -26.03
C THR A 598 10.12 -0.25 -26.19
N ALA A 599 10.37 0.49 -25.10
CA ALA A 599 10.46 1.94 -25.12
C ALA A 599 11.28 2.49 -23.94
N PRO A 600 11.68 3.78 -23.93
CA PRO A 600 12.36 4.39 -22.79
C PRO A 600 11.51 4.35 -21.52
N ALA A 601 12.15 4.12 -20.37
CA ALA A 601 11.49 4.08 -19.08
C ALA A 601 11.33 5.47 -18.48
N ALA A 602 10.11 5.86 -18.12
CA ALA A 602 9.83 7.02 -17.29
C ALA A 602 9.60 6.56 -15.85
N VAL A 603 10.65 6.67 -15.02
CA VAL A 603 10.57 6.32 -13.59
C VAL A 603 9.98 7.50 -12.81
N LEU A 604 8.74 7.38 -12.32
CA LEU A 604 8.02 8.46 -11.62
C LEU A 604 7.50 7.98 -10.25
N ALA A 605 7.65 8.81 -9.23
CA ALA A 605 7.11 8.54 -7.90
C ALA A 605 5.69 9.09 -7.69
N ASP A 606 5.32 10.13 -8.45
CA ASP A 606 4.06 10.86 -8.29
C ASP A 606 3.52 11.37 -9.64
N VAL A 607 2.20 11.47 -9.80
CA VAL A 607 1.58 11.99 -11.03
C VAL A 607 1.98 13.44 -11.30
N ARG A 608 2.33 14.21 -10.26
CA ARG A 608 2.82 15.59 -10.37
C ARG A 608 4.16 15.68 -11.10
N GLU A 609 4.88 14.57 -11.22
CA GLU A 609 6.12 14.47 -11.99
C GLU A 609 5.84 14.18 -13.48
N ALA A 610 4.58 14.22 -13.94
CA ALA A 610 4.20 13.95 -15.33
C ALA A 610 4.95 14.80 -16.37
N ARG A 611 5.51 15.95 -15.99
CA ARG A 611 6.42 16.74 -16.86
C ARG A 611 7.66 15.97 -17.33
N HIS A 612 8.08 14.95 -16.58
CA HIS A 612 9.22 14.08 -16.92
C HIS A 612 8.81 12.90 -17.81
N LEU A 613 7.51 12.75 -18.10
CA LEU A 613 6.99 11.71 -18.98
C LEU A 613 6.95 12.20 -20.42
N ARG A 614 7.49 11.40 -21.35
CA ARG A 614 7.29 11.62 -22.78
C ARG A 614 6.28 10.64 -23.33
N ARG A 615 5.69 11.03 -24.46
CA ARG A 615 4.75 10.17 -25.19
C ARG A 615 5.46 8.88 -25.61
N GLY A 616 4.82 7.76 -25.33
CA GLY A 616 5.29 6.44 -25.75
C GLY A 616 6.30 5.81 -24.79
N ASP A 617 6.64 6.48 -23.68
CA ASP A 617 7.49 5.90 -22.64
C ASP A 617 6.78 4.73 -21.94
N VAL A 618 7.57 3.84 -21.34
CA VAL A 618 7.10 2.86 -20.36
C VAL A 618 7.09 3.53 -18.99
N LEU A 619 5.92 3.67 -18.37
CA LEU A 619 5.85 4.17 -16.99
C LEU A 619 6.36 3.11 -16.03
N VAL A 620 7.39 3.44 -15.28
CA VAL A 620 7.90 2.63 -14.18
C VAL A 620 7.57 3.37 -12.89
N THR A 621 6.73 2.78 -12.06
CA THR A 621 6.39 3.39 -10.78
C THR A 621 6.27 2.34 -9.70
N ARG A 622 6.34 2.80 -8.47
CA ARG A 622 6.22 1.95 -7.30
C ARG A 622 4.79 1.45 -7.13
N GLN A 623 3.80 2.30 -7.36
CA GLN A 623 2.38 1.97 -7.25
C GLN A 623 1.55 3.06 -7.94
N THR A 624 0.32 2.72 -8.32
CA THR A 624 -0.62 3.64 -8.95
C THR A 624 -1.90 3.76 -8.13
N ASP A 625 -2.37 4.98 -7.95
CA ASP A 625 -3.72 5.30 -7.47
C ASP A 625 -4.60 5.79 -8.63
N PRO A 626 -5.91 5.99 -8.43
CA PRO A 626 -6.78 6.49 -9.49
C PRO A 626 -6.49 7.88 -10.03
N GLY A 627 -5.73 8.71 -9.32
CA GLY A 627 -5.23 9.99 -9.81
C GLY A 627 -4.27 9.85 -10.99
N TRP A 628 -3.67 8.68 -11.21
CA TRP A 628 -2.78 8.40 -12.33
C TRP A 628 -3.51 8.14 -13.65
N ALA A 629 -4.83 7.93 -13.65
CA ALA A 629 -5.60 7.58 -14.86
C ALA A 629 -5.30 8.47 -16.09
N PRO A 630 -5.16 9.81 -15.96
CA PRO A 630 -4.76 10.68 -17.08
C PRO A 630 -3.43 10.33 -17.74
N VAL A 631 -2.48 9.76 -17.00
CA VAL A 631 -1.16 9.44 -17.54
C VAL A 631 -1.22 8.25 -18.51
N PHE A 632 -2.20 7.36 -18.37
CA PHE A 632 -2.23 6.09 -19.10
C PHE A 632 -2.43 6.27 -20.61
N CYS A 633 -2.95 7.41 -21.07
CA CYS A 633 -3.01 7.70 -22.51
C CYS A 633 -1.66 8.14 -23.10
N LEU A 634 -0.72 8.58 -22.28
CA LEU A 634 0.59 9.09 -22.72
C LEU A 634 1.63 7.97 -22.87
N ILE A 635 1.41 6.82 -22.23
CA ILE A 635 2.39 5.75 -22.09
C ILE A 635 2.13 4.60 -23.08
N SER A 636 3.16 3.82 -23.38
CA SER A 636 3.05 2.63 -24.24
C SER A 636 3.08 1.32 -23.45
N GLY A 637 3.57 1.35 -22.21
CA GLY A 637 3.63 0.20 -21.30
C GLY A 637 3.71 0.63 -19.83
N LEU A 638 3.48 -0.32 -18.93
CA LEU A 638 3.40 -0.07 -17.49
C LEU A 638 4.15 -1.14 -16.69
N VAL A 639 5.03 -0.70 -15.80
CA VAL A 639 5.72 -1.52 -14.81
C VAL A 639 5.42 -0.97 -13.43
N ILE A 640 4.85 -1.81 -12.56
CA ILE A 640 4.52 -1.43 -11.18
C ILE A 640 5.24 -2.34 -10.20
N GLU A 641 5.96 -1.77 -9.23
CA GLU A 641 6.59 -2.56 -8.18
C GLU A 641 5.57 -3.26 -7.29
N ARG A 642 4.51 -2.54 -6.92
CA ARG A 642 3.50 -2.99 -5.99
C ARG A 642 2.11 -2.97 -6.61
N GLY A 643 1.49 -4.12 -6.65
CA GLY A 643 0.10 -4.24 -7.07
C GLY A 643 -0.26 -5.68 -7.37
N GLY A 644 -1.45 -6.09 -6.93
CA GLY A 644 -2.04 -7.35 -7.37
C GLY A 644 -2.74 -7.23 -8.72
N MET A 645 -3.29 -8.35 -9.20
CA MET A 645 -4.09 -8.43 -10.42
C MET A 645 -5.36 -7.57 -10.44
N LEU A 646 -5.79 -7.13 -9.26
CA LEU A 646 -6.96 -6.29 -9.01
C LEU A 646 -6.57 -4.87 -8.55
N SER A 647 -5.28 -4.52 -8.61
CA SER A 647 -4.80 -3.17 -8.36
C SER A 647 -5.36 -2.21 -9.42
N HIS A 648 -5.43 -0.94 -9.06
CA HIS A 648 -6.01 0.05 -9.94
C HIS A 648 -5.25 0.17 -11.27
N GLY A 649 -3.91 0.20 -11.22
CA GLY A 649 -3.08 0.24 -12.43
C GLY A 649 -3.29 -0.96 -13.35
N ALA A 650 -3.48 -2.16 -12.80
CA ALA A 650 -3.81 -3.35 -13.59
C ALA A 650 -5.18 -3.24 -14.28
N ILE A 651 -6.18 -2.64 -13.62
CA ILE A 651 -7.52 -2.42 -14.19
C ILE A 651 -7.44 -1.41 -15.32
N ILE A 652 -6.81 -0.25 -15.11
CA ILE A 652 -6.70 0.79 -16.15
C ILE A 652 -5.86 0.31 -17.33
N ALA A 653 -4.74 -0.39 -17.09
CA ALA A 653 -3.94 -0.93 -18.18
C ALA A 653 -4.76 -1.85 -19.09
N ARG A 654 -5.70 -2.62 -18.54
CA ARG A 654 -6.65 -3.46 -19.31
C ARG A 654 -7.70 -2.67 -20.06
N GLU A 655 -8.07 -1.48 -19.59
CA GLU A 655 -9.03 -0.60 -20.27
C GLU A 655 -8.42 0.02 -21.52
N PHE A 656 -7.16 0.44 -21.45
CA PHE A 656 -6.43 1.01 -22.58
C PHE A 656 -5.70 -0.03 -23.43
N GLY A 657 -5.55 -1.26 -22.92
CA GLY A 657 -4.84 -2.36 -23.60
C GLY A 657 -3.33 -2.20 -23.58
N LEU A 658 -2.78 -1.61 -22.52
CA LEU A 658 -1.35 -1.40 -22.34
C LEU A 658 -0.68 -2.67 -21.82
N PRO A 659 0.45 -3.12 -22.42
CA PRO A 659 1.33 -4.12 -21.82
C PRO A 659 1.67 -3.75 -20.39
N CYS A 660 1.36 -4.62 -19.43
CA CYS A 660 1.48 -4.31 -18.01
C CYS A 660 1.98 -5.50 -17.19
N VAL A 661 3.04 -5.25 -16.42
CA VAL A 661 3.63 -6.18 -15.45
C VAL A 661 3.61 -5.52 -14.08
N VAL A 662 3.06 -6.23 -13.09
CA VAL A 662 2.92 -5.73 -11.70
C VAL A 662 3.66 -6.65 -10.74
N GLY A 663 4.08 -6.13 -9.58
CA GLY A 663 4.76 -6.93 -8.57
C GLY A 663 6.24 -7.15 -8.85
N ILE A 664 6.88 -6.29 -9.66
CA ILE A 664 8.33 -6.38 -9.88
C ILE A 664 9.06 -5.71 -8.72
N LYS A 665 9.67 -6.52 -7.85
CA LYS A 665 10.39 -6.00 -6.69
C LYS A 665 11.53 -5.06 -7.10
N ASP A 666 11.58 -3.89 -6.46
CA ASP A 666 12.62 -2.86 -6.64
C ASP A 666 12.77 -2.35 -8.10
N ALA A 667 11.74 -2.44 -8.95
CA ALA A 667 11.78 -1.97 -10.34
C ALA A 667 12.24 -0.52 -10.51
N THR A 668 11.79 0.40 -9.64
CA THR A 668 12.17 1.82 -9.64
C THR A 668 13.60 2.06 -9.19
N ARG A 669 14.24 1.08 -8.52
CA ARG A 669 15.67 1.10 -8.19
C ARG A 669 16.53 0.47 -9.28
N ARG A 670 16.01 -0.60 -9.90
CA ARG A 670 16.72 -1.39 -10.92
C ARG A 670 16.69 -0.73 -12.30
N ILE A 671 15.61 -0.02 -12.63
CA ILE A 671 15.43 0.66 -13.91
C ILE A 671 15.77 2.13 -13.74
N ALA A 672 16.76 2.62 -14.50
CA ALA A 672 17.06 4.05 -14.55
C ALA A 672 16.05 4.79 -15.44
N HIS A 673 15.73 6.04 -15.09
CA HIS A 673 14.95 6.91 -15.96
C HIS A 673 15.67 7.10 -17.31
N GLY A 674 14.93 6.96 -18.41
CA GLY A 674 15.44 6.97 -19.79
C GLY A 674 16.00 5.64 -20.30
N ALA A 675 16.15 4.62 -19.44
CA ALA A 675 16.66 3.31 -19.88
C ALA A 675 15.68 2.64 -20.86
N LEU A 676 16.20 2.01 -21.91
CA LEU A 676 15.36 1.27 -22.85
C LEU A 676 14.92 -0.06 -22.21
N VAL A 677 13.61 -0.23 -22.03
CA VAL A 677 13.04 -1.42 -21.38
C VAL A 677 12.05 -2.13 -22.28
N THR A 678 12.08 -3.45 -22.26
CA THR A 678 11.08 -4.32 -22.89
C THR A 678 10.12 -4.82 -21.83
N VAL A 679 8.82 -4.60 -22.02
CA VAL A 679 7.76 -5.09 -21.14
C VAL A 679 6.96 -6.15 -21.91
N ASP A 680 7.11 -7.41 -21.52
CA ASP A 680 6.30 -8.54 -21.98
C ASP A 680 5.18 -8.80 -20.96
N GLY A 681 4.03 -8.19 -21.22
CA GLY A 681 2.84 -8.33 -20.42
C GLY A 681 2.18 -9.71 -20.52
N ASP A 682 2.49 -10.53 -21.53
CA ASP A 682 1.95 -11.89 -21.65
C ASP A 682 2.69 -12.86 -20.74
N ARG A 683 4.03 -12.76 -20.70
CA ARG A 683 4.88 -13.58 -19.83
C ARG A 683 5.06 -13.01 -18.42
N GLY A 684 4.71 -11.75 -18.21
CA GLY A 684 4.93 -11.07 -16.92
C GLY A 684 6.39 -10.72 -16.70
N ILE A 685 7.13 -10.37 -17.75
CA ILE A 685 8.56 -10.13 -17.72
C ILE A 685 8.86 -8.69 -18.14
N CYS A 686 9.78 -8.04 -17.44
CA CYS A 686 10.39 -6.78 -17.88
C CYS A 686 11.89 -6.99 -18.05
N SER A 687 12.50 -6.49 -19.12
CA SER A 687 13.94 -6.54 -19.29
C SER A 687 14.54 -5.20 -19.68
N ILE A 688 15.75 -4.93 -19.20
CA ILE A 688 16.54 -3.76 -19.60
C ILE A 688 17.32 -4.17 -20.86
N ALA A 689 17.15 -3.41 -21.94
CA ALA A 689 17.93 -3.64 -23.14
C ALA A 689 19.38 -3.25 -22.86
N VAL A 690 20.29 -4.23 -22.85
CA VAL A 690 21.73 -3.96 -22.80
C VAL A 690 22.12 -3.34 -24.14
N PRO A 691 22.77 -2.16 -24.17
CA PRO A 691 23.32 -1.63 -25.41
C PRO A 691 24.28 -2.67 -25.97
N LEU A 692 24.07 -3.09 -27.23
CA LEU A 692 25.10 -3.84 -27.96
C LEU A 692 26.35 -2.95 -27.94
N ALA A 693 27.41 -3.42 -27.27
CA ALA A 693 28.69 -2.74 -27.25
C ALA A 693 29.14 -2.52 -28.71
N SER A 694 29.22 -1.25 -29.11
CA SER A 694 29.66 -0.81 -30.44
C SER A 694 31.16 -0.96 -30.63
#